data_AF-A0A8C3PLL2-F1
#
_entry.id   AF-A0A8C3PLL2-F1
#
_cell.length_a   1.000
_cell.length_b   1.000
_cell.length_c   1.000
_cell.angle_alpha   90.00
_cell.angle_beta   90.00
_cell.angle_gamma   90.00
#
_symmetry.space_group_name_H-M   'P 1'
#
loop_
_entity.id
_entity.type
_entity.pdbx_description
1 polymer ?
#
loop_
_entity_poly.entity_id
_entity_poly.type
_entity_poly.pdbx_seq_one_letter_code
_entity_poly.pdbx_strand_id
1 'polypeptide(L)'
;MENFILYEEIGRGNKTVVYKGRRKGTINFVAVLCTDKCKRAEITNWVRLTHEIRHKNIVTFHEWYETSNHLWLVVELCTGGSLESVIAQDEHLPEDVVREFGVDLITGLYHIHKLGIIFCELTPGKILLEGPGTLKFSNFCLAKVDGENLEDFFALVGSEEGEGDVSESTPQRYLKNRFRGSPLYTAPEAIKGEDFSRASDLWSLGCLLYEMFTGCKPPFFSDSLSELIERILYEDPLPPVPEGSAFHKPSAEFISLLDAVSSVTVAKNTCSSQQDMESTLKELIYTESDLIITPIIDNPKIMKQVPVKFDLKTLHIPTYSAEKLSSMKDMDWNDFLQRVCSLLDSTEKNTGAARSKLNLLYYLSTVAVHKEVASKLISSQLFPILIQQLRAAANWDIRAKVARVIGLLALHTSELEENVPVSEAIILLTELVRENFRNSKLKQCLLPALGELLYLIASQEEKREHPRECWVVPSAAYTVLMRCLREGEDRVVNHLAAKIIENVCTTLSCHAQGFITGEIGPVLWYLFTHSTVDSLKITAVSALCRITRYSPSAFQSVIEKVGLTAVVNSLANGICKIQQYMLTMFSAMLSCGIHLQRLIQEKDFVTTIMRLLESPSTLIRAKAFLVLLQVLINNREMLLLSCQARLVMYIERDSRKTTPGKEQQGGSEYLSKCLDLLIYHIVRELPGILGDVLAALTNVSGRKHPSTVQAKQLKMCLPMMPVVLHLVTSQVFRPQIVTEEFLFNYGTLLNFIRSIDSGETNLDGAIGQVASEELIKTTLSTFEAVTQHPGLLTVHRLTVEDCILPPLISLVDSQNVEWRLFSLRLLSETTSLLLSHEVMAEEKGESLDSNSKLLSLIRDSLLPQYENILMAPDPLPMYALKLLVALTEHSPASVSLVEEIHLFPVLFQVILEHQDSILGNTMQTVIALLNNMVANKSTNMMLLFEEGLAHHICNLLIETMALYLDADDKSSTKTANALLLSLLDILHCILMYTANIVRQTLQAQKSGTGGDTRAAEDLLLVNKPLTDLISLLIQLLPSEDTEIFESASQCLSLLVQLYGGSSQESMSPENMDSFAEVLKSKKDTRQLKLLLRIIKRLVIPSKHEEELLSFEGGRALEEAAQRGGGVSFSGDIQNLPGHVPVQPALTGGWTGWSWTPEVPSNSIL
;
A
#
# COMPACT_ATOMS: atom_id res chain seq x y z
N MET A 1 -38.72 -23.30 -28.44
CA MET A 1 -39.58 -22.36 -29.23
C MET A 1 -41.02 -22.82 -29.43
N GLU A 2 -41.38 -24.09 -29.26
CA GLU A 2 -42.76 -24.57 -29.49
C GLU A 2 -43.82 -23.95 -28.55
N ASN A 3 -43.40 -23.38 -27.41
CA ASN A 3 -44.27 -22.79 -26.39
C ASN A 3 -44.62 -21.30 -26.63
N PHE A 4 -44.04 -20.64 -27.63
CA PHE A 4 -44.19 -19.20 -27.84
C PHE A 4 -44.67 -18.88 -29.26
N ILE A 5 -45.41 -17.77 -29.39
CA ILE A 5 -45.78 -17.16 -30.68
C ILE A 5 -45.01 -15.85 -30.78
N LEU A 6 -44.17 -15.72 -31.79
CA LEU A 6 -43.44 -14.48 -32.09
C LEU A 6 -44.35 -13.52 -32.87
N TYR A 7 -44.22 -12.23 -32.56
CA TYR A 7 -44.89 -11.12 -33.25
C TYR A 7 -43.83 -10.23 -33.92
N GLU A 8 -43.92 -8.92 -33.69
CA GLU A 8 -43.05 -7.90 -34.25
C GLU A 8 -41.66 -7.90 -33.61
N GLU A 9 -40.69 -7.44 -34.39
CA GLU A 9 -39.36 -7.08 -33.92
C GLU A 9 -39.45 -5.78 -33.10
N ILE A 10 -38.89 -5.80 -31.90
CA ILE A 10 -38.89 -4.67 -30.97
C ILE A 10 -37.49 -4.09 -30.74
N GLY A 11 -36.44 -4.74 -31.25
CA GLY A 11 -35.07 -4.23 -31.20
C GLY A 11 -34.10 -5.09 -32.00
N ARG A 12 -33.05 -4.46 -32.53
CA ARG A 12 -32.01 -5.14 -33.33
C ARG A 12 -30.64 -4.60 -32.97
N GLY A 13 -29.76 -5.51 -32.54
CA GLY A 13 -28.33 -5.29 -32.43
C GLY A 13 -27.56 -6.01 -33.53
N ASN A 14 -26.23 -5.89 -33.52
CA ASN A 14 -25.35 -6.42 -34.57
C ASN A 14 -25.45 -7.96 -34.76
N LYS A 15 -25.71 -8.71 -33.68
CA LYS A 15 -25.81 -10.19 -33.67
C LYS A 15 -26.98 -10.74 -32.87
N THR A 16 -27.93 -9.88 -32.51
CA THR A 16 -29.09 -10.23 -31.69
C THR A 16 -30.31 -9.47 -32.18
N VAL A 17 -31.41 -10.16 -32.42
CA VAL A 17 -32.71 -9.58 -32.77
C VAL A 17 -33.71 -9.91 -31.67
N VAL A 18 -34.44 -8.91 -31.19
CA VAL A 18 -35.41 -9.05 -30.09
C VAL A 18 -36.82 -8.97 -30.66
N TYR A 19 -37.62 -10.00 -30.39
CA TYR A 19 -39.02 -10.09 -30.80
C TYR A 19 -39.94 -9.99 -29.59
N LYS A 20 -41.10 -9.37 -29.79
CA LYS A 20 -42.21 -9.52 -28.86
C LYS A 20 -42.82 -10.90 -29.05
N GLY A 21 -42.92 -11.67 -27.97
CA GLY A 21 -43.52 -13.01 -27.96
C GLY A 21 -44.73 -13.09 -27.04
N ARG A 22 -45.58 -14.09 -27.23
CA ARG A 22 -46.61 -14.49 -26.26
C ARG A 22 -46.50 -15.97 -25.97
N ARG A 23 -46.58 -16.35 -24.70
CA ARG A 23 -46.64 -17.75 -24.30
C ARG A 23 -47.97 -18.36 -24.76
N LYS A 24 -47.91 -19.49 -25.46
CA LYS A 24 -49.09 -20.20 -25.96
C LYS A 24 -50.00 -20.59 -24.80
N GLY A 25 -51.31 -20.38 -24.97
CA GLY A 25 -52.31 -20.66 -23.95
C GLY A 25 -52.44 -19.61 -22.84
N THR A 26 -51.62 -18.56 -22.81
CA THR A 26 -51.74 -17.46 -21.85
C THR A 26 -51.81 -16.09 -22.54
N ILE A 27 -52.11 -15.05 -21.76
CA ILE A 27 -52.04 -13.65 -22.19
C ILE A 27 -50.71 -12.99 -21.79
N ASN A 28 -49.71 -13.78 -21.38
CA ASN A 28 -48.43 -13.27 -20.91
C ASN A 28 -47.50 -13.02 -22.10
N PHE A 29 -47.16 -11.75 -22.30
CA PHE A 29 -46.17 -11.33 -23.29
C PHE A 29 -44.75 -11.38 -22.71
N VAL A 30 -43.79 -11.68 -23.57
CA VAL A 30 -42.37 -11.87 -23.24
C VAL A 30 -41.49 -11.21 -24.31
N ALA A 31 -40.25 -10.90 -23.98
CA ALA A 31 -39.23 -10.54 -24.95
C ALA A 31 -38.43 -11.79 -25.31
N VAL A 32 -38.28 -12.06 -26.61
CA VAL A 32 -37.57 -13.23 -27.13
C VAL A 32 -36.38 -12.77 -27.96
N LEU A 33 -35.18 -12.95 -27.42
CA LEU A 33 -33.92 -12.60 -28.06
C LEU A 33 -33.44 -13.78 -28.91
N CYS A 34 -33.17 -13.53 -30.18
CA CYS A 34 -32.56 -14.45 -31.13
C CYS A 34 -31.12 -14.01 -31.40
N THR A 35 -30.15 -14.79 -30.94
CA THR A 35 -28.72 -14.45 -30.94
C THR A 35 -27.90 -15.47 -31.71
N ASP A 36 -26.85 -15.03 -32.41
CA ASP A 36 -25.92 -15.93 -33.10
C ASP A 36 -25.12 -16.82 -32.14
N LYS A 37 -24.80 -18.04 -32.59
CA LYS A 37 -24.04 -19.02 -31.79
C LYS A 37 -22.65 -18.56 -31.35
N CYS A 38 -22.02 -17.64 -32.09
CA CYS A 38 -20.75 -17.07 -31.68
C CYS A 38 -20.81 -16.31 -30.33
N LYS A 39 -22.00 -15.99 -29.83
CA LYS A 39 -22.22 -15.37 -28.50
C LYS A 39 -22.62 -16.38 -27.42
N ARG A 40 -22.38 -17.69 -27.63
CA ARG A 40 -22.73 -18.73 -26.64
C ARG A 40 -22.20 -18.42 -25.24
N ALA A 41 -20.91 -18.08 -25.13
CA ALA A 41 -20.29 -17.75 -23.85
C ALA A 41 -20.98 -16.58 -23.12
N GLU A 42 -21.32 -15.51 -23.85
CA GLU A 42 -22.05 -14.34 -23.32
C GLU A 42 -23.47 -14.71 -22.84
N ILE A 43 -24.21 -15.52 -23.61
CA ILE A 43 -25.58 -15.92 -23.26
C ILE A 43 -25.58 -16.91 -22.10
N THR A 44 -24.67 -17.87 -22.08
CA THR A 44 -24.49 -18.81 -20.97
C THR A 44 -24.17 -18.06 -19.67
N ASN A 45 -23.34 -17.01 -19.74
CA ASN A 45 -23.05 -16.16 -18.60
C ASN A 45 -24.30 -15.43 -18.06
N TRP A 46 -25.12 -14.86 -18.96
CA TRP A 46 -26.37 -14.23 -18.55
C TRP A 46 -27.31 -15.24 -17.88
N VAL A 47 -27.51 -16.41 -18.49
CA VAL A 47 -28.41 -17.45 -17.95
C VAL A 47 -27.94 -17.92 -16.58
N ARG A 48 -26.64 -18.25 -16.40
CA ARG A 48 -26.13 -18.75 -15.11
C ARG A 48 -26.34 -17.73 -13.99
N LEU A 49 -26.14 -16.43 -14.27
CA LEU A 49 -26.24 -15.40 -13.24
C LEU A 49 -27.68 -15.04 -12.89
N THR A 50 -28.63 -15.16 -13.83
CA THR A 50 -29.99 -14.64 -13.64
C THR A 50 -31.08 -15.69 -13.44
N HIS A 51 -30.78 -16.98 -13.61
CA HIS A 51 -31.80 -18.04 -13.58
C HIS A 51 -32.63 -18.09 -12.28
N GLU A 52 -32.02 -17.79 -11.13
CA GLU A 52 -32.67 -17.77 -9.81
C GLU A 52 -33.04 -16.36 -9.32
N ILE A 53 -32.66 -15.31 -10.04
CA ILE A 53 -32.89 -13.93 -9.60
C ILE A 53 -34.34 -13.53 -9.86
N ARG A 54 -34.99 -13.03 -8.79
CA ARG A 54 -36.34 -12.47 -8.80
C ARG A 54 -36.36 -11.18 -7.99
N HIS A 55 -36.37 -10.04 -8.68
CA HIS A 55 -36.34 -8.73 -8.06
C HIS A 55 -37.09 -7.69 -8.90
N LYS A 56 -37.72 -6.69 -8.26
CA LYS A 56 -38.55 -5.68 -8.96
C LYS A 56 -37.76 -4.86 -9.98
N ASN A 57 -36.46 -4.63 -9.74
CA ASN A 57 -35.57 -3.85 -10.60
C ASN A 57 -34.64 -4.72 -11.46
N ILE A 58 -34.91 -6.02 -11.66
CA ILE A 58 -34.08 -6.88 -12.53
C ILE A 58 -35.00 -7.62 -13.48
N VAL A 59 -34.68 -7.61 -14.77
CA VAL A 59 -35.48 -8.29 -15.80
C VAL A 59 -35.52 -9.79 -15.51
N THR A 60 -36.73 -10.33 -15.40
CA THR A 60 -36.94 -11.73 -15.03
C THR A 60 -36.55 -12.65 -16.18
N PHE A 61 -35.57 -13.53 -15.96
CA PHE A 61 -35.29 -14.65 -16.86
C PHE A 61 -36.41 -15.71 -16.79
N HIS A 62 -36.87 -16.16 -17.96
CA HIS A 62 -37.85 -17.23 -18.06
C HIS A 62 -37.23 -18.55 -18.52
N GLU A 63 -36.75 -18.61 -19.77
CA GLU A 63 -36.30 -19.85 -20.41
C GLU A 63 -35.27 -19.51 -21.51
N TRP A 64 -34.45 -20.47 -21.92
CA TRP A 64 -33.59 -20.34 -23.10
C TRP A 64 -33.59 -21.64 -23.91
N TYR A 65 -33.29 -21.53 -25.20
CA TYR A 65 -33.27 -22.64 -26.14
C TYR A 65 -32.09 -22.50 -27.09
N GLU A 66 -31.47 -23.62 -27.45
CA GLU A 66 -30.51 -23.66 -28.54
C GLU A 66 -31.13 -24.37 -29.75
N THR A 67 -30.96 -23.77 -30.93
CA THR A 67 -31.36 -24.35 -32.22
C THR A 67 -30.11 -24.62 -33.07
N SER A 68 -30.27 -25.20 -34.27
CA SER A 68 -29.13 -25.43 -35.17
C SER A 68 -28.34 -24.15 -35.48
N ASN A 69 -29.03 -23.01 -35.64
CA ASN A 69 -28.42 -21.77 -36.12
C ASN A 69 -28.38 -20.65 -35.07
N HIS A 70 -29.26 -20.65 -34.07
CA HIS A 70 -29.39 -19.54 -33.12
C HIS A 70 -29.61 -19.98 -31.67
N LEU A 71 -29.22 -19.10 -30.75
CA LEU A 71 -29.55 -19.14 -29.32
C LEU A 71 -30.75 -18.24 -29.07
N TRP A 72 -31.75 -18.77 -28.37
CA TRP A 72 -32.99 -18.08 -28.06
C TRP A 72 -33.08 -17.85 -26.56
N LEU A 73 -33.18 -16.61 -26.12
CA LEU A 73 -33.31 -16.24 -24.71
C LEU A 73 -34.67 -15.57 -24.49
N VAL A 74 -35.47 -16.11 -23.57
CA VAL A 74 -36.81 -15.61 -23.24
C VAL A 74 -36.77 -14.93 -21.88
N VAL A 75 -37.12 -13.64 -21.87
CA VAL A 75 -37.14 -12.80 -20.68
C VAL A 75 -38.44 -12.00 -20.58
N GLU A 76 -38.65 -11.37 -19.45
CA GLU A 76 -39.75 -10.42 -19.23
C GLU A 76 -39.77 -9.29 -20.28
N LEU A 77 -40.97 -8.91 -20.73
CA LEU A 77 -41.15 -7.81 -21.67
C LEU A 77 -41.35 -6.48 -20.92
N CYS A 78 -40.36 -5.59 -21.00
CA CYS A 78 -40.47 -4.21 -20.54
C CYS A 78 -41.08 -3.34 -21.65
N THR A 79 -42.29 -2.83 -21.45
CA THR A 79 -43.06 -2.11 -22.50
C THR A 79 -42.65 -0.65 -22.69
N GLY A 80 -41.88 -0.07 -21.77
CA GLY A 80 -41.43 1.33 -21.82
C GLY A 80 -40.11 1.55 -22.58
N GLY A 81 -39.52 0.52 -23.18
CA GLY A 81 -38.26 0.63 -23.94
C GLY A 81 -37.02 0.73 -23.06
N SER A 82 -35.89 1.15 -23.64
CA SER A 82 -34.64 1.39 -22.91
C SER A 82 -34.59 2.80 -22.33
N LEU A 83 -33.86 2.97 -21.23
CA LEU A 83 -33.59 4.28 -20.64
C LEU A 83 -32.86 5.20 -21.64
N GLU A 84 -31.99 4.64 -22.50
CA GLU A 84 -31.39 5.36 -23.63
C GLU A 84 -32.44 6.02 -24.55
N SER A 85 -33.52 5.29 -24.86
CA SER A 85 -34.60 5.83 -25.70
C SER A 85 -35.39 6.91 -24.99
N VAL A 86 -35.53 6.81 -23.66
CA VAL A 86 -36.22 7.82 -22.84
C VAL A 86 -35.41 9.11 -22.78
N ILE A 87 -34.11 9.02 -22.48
CA ILE A 87 -33.20 10.18 -22.45
C ILE A 87 -33.15 10.86 -23.83
N ALA A 88 -33.06 10.08 -24.90
CA ALA A 88 -33.03 10.62 -26.27
C ALA A 88 -34.33 11.29 -26.71
N GLN A 89 -35.49 10.91 -26.15
CA GLN A 89 -36.79 11.50 -26.46
C GLN A 89 -37.07 12.75 -25.65
N ASP A 90 -36.74 12.73 -24.36
CA ASP A 90 -37.07 13.80 -23.42
C ASP A 90 -36.00 14.90 -23.36
N GLU A 91 -34.85 14.68 -24.03
CA GLU A 91 -33.64 15.54 -24.07
C GLU A 91 -32.97 15.80 -22.72
N HIS A 92 -33.70 15.78 -21.60
CA HIS A 92 -33.22 15.85 -20.22
C HIS A 92 -34.35 15.47 -19.24
N LEU A 93 -34.01 14.85 -18.10
CA LEU A 93 -35.00 14.46 -17.08
C LEU A 93 -35.00 15.44 -15.89
N PRO A 94 -36.19 15.83 -15.36
CA PRO A 94 -36.27 16.63 -14.14
C PRO A 94 -35.60 15.93 -12.95
N GLU A 95 -34.97 16.70 -12.05
CA GLU A 95 -34.23 16.16 -10.89
C GLU A 95 -35.08 15.17 -10.05
N ASP A 96 -36.37 15.46 -9.86
CA ASP A 96 -37.27 14.57 -9.11
C ASP A 96 -37.43 13.20 -9.78
N VAL A 97 -37.50 13.17 -11.12
CA VAL A 97 -37.57 11.93 -11.90
C VAL A 97 -36.22 11.20 -11.85
N VAL A 98 -35.11 11.92 -11.98
CA VAL A 98 -33.75 11.36 -11.83
C VAL A 98 -33.58 10.73 -10.44
N ARG A 99 -34.13 11.34 -9.39
CA ARG A 99 -34.10 10.82 -8.02
C ARG A 99 -34.92 9.54 -7.88
N GLU A 100 -36.14 9.51 -8.40
CA GLU A 100 -36.99 8.31 -8.39
C GLU A 100 -36.34 7.15 -9.16
N PHE A 101 -35.81 7.42 -10.35
CA PHE A 101 -35.05 6.46 -11.15
C PHE A 101 -33.77 6.01 -10.44
N GLY A 102 -33.07 6.94 -9.77
CA GLY A 102 -31.89 6.63 -8.95
C GLY A 102 -32.21 5.65 -7.81
N VAL A 103 -33.37 5.77 -7.17
CA VAL A 103 -33.80 4.81 -6.13
C VAL A 103 -33.97 3.41 -6.71
N ASP A 104 -34.59 3.28 -7.88
CA ASP A 104 -34.77 1.98 -8.54
C ASP A 104 -33.43 1.35 -8.96
N LEU A 105 -32.52 2.16 -9.52
CA LEU A 105 -31.20 1.72 -9.93
C LEU A 105 -30.35 1.27 -8.72
N ILE A 106 -30.31 2.05 -7.64
CA ILE A 106 -29.58 1.70 -6.41
C ILE A 106 -30.17 0.43 -5.78
N THR A 107 -31.50 0.31 -5.73
CA THR A 107 -32.17 -0.86 -5.15
C THR A 107 -31.83 -2.13 -5.94
N GLY A 108 -31.85 -2.05 -7.28
CA GLY A 108 -31.46 -3.16 -8.14
C GLY A 108 -29.98 -3.52 -8.00
N LEU A 109 -29.09 -2.53 -8.08
CA LEU A 109 -27.65 -2.73 -8.02
C LEU A 109 -27.21 -3.29 -6.65
N TYR A 110 -27.78 -2.79 -5.56
CA TYR A 110 -27.53 -3.32 -4.22
C TYR A 110 -27.91 -4.80 -4.11
N HIS A 111 -29.02 -5.21 -4.73
CA HIS A 111 -29.41 -6.62 -4.75
C HIS A 111 -28.42 -7.48 -5.55
N ILE A 112 -27.95 -7.00 -6.70
CA ILE A 112 -26.93 -7.67 -7.54
C ILE A 112 -25.63 -7.85 -6.73
N HIS A 113 -25.13 -6.79 -6.11
CA HIS A 113 -23.91 -6.83 -5.29
C HIS A 113 -24.04 -7.72 -4.05
N LYS A 114 -25.24 -7.77 -3.43
CA LYS A 114 -25.51 -8.65 -2.29
C LYS A 114 -25.44 -10.13 -2.66
N LEU A 115 -25.73 -10.48 -3.92
CA LEU A 115 -25.57 -11.84 -4.45
C LEU A 115 -24.11 -12.15 -4.85
N GLY A 116 -23.18 -11.21 -4.64
CA GLY A 116 -21.77 -11.37 -5.03
C GLY A 116 -21.54 -11.23 -6.52
N ILE A 117 -22.46 -10.58 -7.26
CA ILE A 117 -22.33 -10.32 -8.69
C ILE A 117 -21.92 -8.86 -8.90
N ILE A 118 -21.02 -8.61 -9.83
CA ILE A 118 -20.63 -7.29 -10.33
C ILE A 118 -21.19 -7.16 -11.74
N PHE A 119 -21.90 -6.06 -12.02
CA PHE A 119 -22.64 -5.90 -13.27
C PHE A 119 -21.73 -5.57 -14.47
N CYS A 120 -20.67 -4.80 -14.23
CA CYS A 120 -19.55 -4.47 -15.15
C CYS A 120 -19.90 -3.67 -16.41
N GLU A 121 -21.16 -3.64 -16.87
CA GLU A 121 -21.55 -2.93 -18.10
C GLU A 121 -22.81 -2.07 -17.90
N LEU A 122 -22.79 -1.18 -16.90
CA LEU A 122 -23.92 -0.30 -16.63
C LEU A 122 -23.97 0.88 -17.62
N THR A 123 -24.94 0.84 -18.53
CA THR A 123 -25.20 1.89 -19.55
C THR A 123 -26.70 2.10 -19.73
N PRO A 124 -27.16 3.25 -20.25
CA PRO A 124 -28.59 3.52 -20.46
C PRO A 124 -29.29 2.46 -21.32
N GLY A 125 -28.60 1.89 -22.31
CA GLY A 125 -29.14 0.85 -23.19
C GLY A 125 -29.39 -0.50 -22.51
N LYS A 126 -28.81 -0.75 -21.32
CA LYS A 126 -29.04 -1.98 -20.54
C LYS A 126 -30.10 -1.83 -19.45
N ILE A 127 -30.61 -0.62 -19.23
CA ILE A 127 -31.70 -0.36 -18.29
C ILE A 127 -33.01 -0.26 -19.08
N LEU A 128 -34.01 -1.05 -18.70
CA LEU A 128 -35.31 -1.08 -19.34
C LEU A 128 -36.38 -0.48 -18.43
N LEU A 129 -37.37 0.17 -19.04
CA LEU A 129 -38.51 0.76 -18.35
C LEU A 129 -39.74 -0.15 -18.49
N GLU A 130 -40.34 -0.54 -17.38
CA GLU A 130 -41.61 -1.27 -17.39
C GLU A 130 -42.82 -0.30 -17.45
N GLY A 131 -43.97 -0.77 -17.93
CA GLY A 131 -45.20 0.03 -18.03
C GLY A 131 -45.65 0.83 -16.78
N PRO A 132 -45.41 0.41 -15.52
CA PRO A 132 -45.71 1.22 -14.34
C PRO A 132 -44.62 2.25 -13.98
N GLY A 133 -43.61 2.45 -14.81
CA GLY A 133 -42.56 3.45 -14.57
C GLY A 133 -41.34 2.96 -13.77
N THR A 134 -41.20 1.64 -13.58
CA THR A 134 -40.09 1.04 -12.82
C THR A 134 -38.91 0.70 -13.71
N LEU A 135 -37.70 1.10 -13.31
CA LEU A 135 -36.46 0.76 -14.03
C LEU A 135 -35.94 -0.64 -13.64
N LYS A 136 -35.48 -1.40 -14.65
CA LYS A 136 -34.94 -2.75 -14.48
C LYS A 136 -33.61 -2.96 -15.20
N PHE A 137 -32.66 -3.60 -14.51
CA PHE A 137 -31.40 -4.06 -15.09
C PHE A 137 -31.65 -5.23 -16.03
N SER A 138 -31.09 -5.15 -17.24
CA SER A 138 -31.12 -6.20 -18.25
C SER A 138 -29.70 -6.52 -18.73
N ASN A 139 -29.50 -7.65 -19.41
CA ASN A 139 -28.24 -8.00 -20.07
C ASN A 139 -27.04 -8.23 -19.15
N PHE A 140 -26.97 -9.42 -18.55
CA PHE A 140 -25.86 -9.84 -17.68
C PHE A 140 -24.75 -10.56 -18.46
N CYS A 141 -24.58 -10.31 -19.76
CA CYS A 141 -23.60 -11.01 -20.58
C CYS A 141 -22.16 -10.78 -20.15
N LEU A 142 -21.83 -9.60 -19.61
CA LEU A 142 -20.48 -9.22 -19.15
C LEU A 142 -20.36 -9.13 -17.63
N ALA A 143 -21.44 -9.42 -16.90
CA ALA A 143 -21.41 -9.46 -15.45
C ALA A 143 -20.52 -10.62 -14.96
N LYS A 144 -19.90 -10.49 -13.79
CA LYS A 144 -19.03 -11.52 -13.21
C LYS A 144 -19.33 -11.74 -11.74
N VAL A 145 -18.95 -12.91 -11.22
CA VAL A 145 -18.95 -13.13 -9.77
C VAL A 145 -17.73 -12.40 -9.17
N ASP A 146 -17.90 -11.81 -7.99
CA ASP A 146 -16.83 -11.14 -7.26
C ASP A 146 -15.64 -12.10 -7.02
N GLY A 147 -14.46 -11.73 -7.51
CA GLY A 147 -13.24 -12.56 -7.48
C GLY A 147 -13.08 -13.58 -8.61
N GLU A 148 -14.01 -13.66 -9.57
CA GLU A 148 -13.91 -14.52 -10.75
C GLU A 148 -13.20 -13.81 -11.91
N ASN A 149 -12.32 -14.51 -12.62
CA ASN A 149 -11.79 -14.05 -13.90
C ASN A 149 -12.74 -14.47 -15.03
N LEU A 150 -13.44 -13.49 -15.61
CA LEU A 150 -14.42 -13.73 -16.67
C LEU A 150 -13.77 -14.28 -17.95
N GLU A 151 -12.48 -14.02 -18.18
CA GLU A 151 -11.75 -14.49 -19.36
C GLU A 151 -11.55 -16.00 -19.32
N ASP A 152 -11.19 -16.53 -18.16
CA ASP A 152 -11.03 -17.96 -17.93
C ASP A 152 -12.36 -18.70 -18.13
N PHE A 153 -13.47 -18.12 -17.67
CA PHE A 153 -14.80 -18.65 -17.90
C PHE A 153 -15.16 -18.69 -19.39
N PHE A 154 -14.92 -17.60 -20.13
CA PHE A 154 -15.19 -17.57 -21.57
C PHE A 154 -14.29 -18.51 -22.36
N ALA A 155 -13.02 -18.67 -21.97
CA ALA A 155 -12.11 -19.65 -22.56
C ALA A 155 -12.59 -21.09 -22.33
N LEU A 156 -13.07 -21.39 -21.12
CA LEU A 156 -13.62 -22.70 -20.77
C LEU A 156 -14.84 -23.05 -21.63
N VAL A 157 -15.83 -22.15 -21.72
CA VAL A 157 -17.04 -22.33 -22.53
C VAL A 157 -16.72 -22.37 -24.04
N GLY A 158 -15.66 -21.70 -24.48
CA GLY A 158 -15.20 -21.70 -25.88
C GLY A 158 -14.48 -22.99 -26.30
N SER A 159 -13.95 -23.76 -25.36
CA SER A 159 -13.14 -24.96 -25.63
C SER A 159 -13.93 -26.25 -25.89
N GLU A 160 -15.26 -26.22 -25.72
CA GLU A 160 -16.14 -27.40 -25.84
C GLU A 160 -16.56 -27.77 -27.28
N GLU A 161 -16.10 -27.05 -28.32
CA GLU A 161 -16.36 -27.41 -29.73
C GLU A 161 -15.08 -27.80 -30.49
N GLY A 162 -15.04 -29.05 -30.96
CA GLY A 162 -14.00 -29.61 -31.82
C GLY A 162 -14.18 -29.31 -33.32
N GLU A 163 -13.04 -29.34 -34.02
CA GLU A 163 -12.82 -29.51 -35.47
C GLU A 163 -13.95 -29.04 -36.42
N GLY A 164 -13.93 -27.76 -36.79
CA GLY A 164 -14.72 -27.23 -37.91
C GLY A 164 -14.15 -25.91 -38.45
N ASP A 165 -13.61 -25.99 -39.67
CA ASP A 165 -13.02 -24.93 -40.53
C ASP A 165 -12.36 -23.71 -39.85
N VAL A 166 -11.02 -23.78 -39.81
CA VAL A 166 -10.11 -22.70 -39.47
C VAL A 166 -10.21 -21.61 -40.55
N SER A 167 -11.07 -20.62 -40.34
CA SER A 167 -10.82 -19.28 -40.87
C SER A 167 -10.06 -18.51 -39.79
N GLU A 168 -8.84 -18.11 -40.14
CA GLU A 168 -7.92 -17.28 -39.35
C GLU A 168 -8.64 -16.13 -38.60
N SER A 169 -8.31 -15.95 -37.30
CA SER A 169 -8.49 -14.74 -36.43
C SER A 169 -9.22 -14.89 -35.08
N THR A 170 -9.45 -16.09 -34.55
CA THR A 170 -10.28 -16.24 -33.33
C THR A 170 -9.58 -16.06 -31.96
N PRO A 171 -8.29 -16.41 -31.73
CA PRO A 171 -7.65 -16.21 -30.41
C PRO A 171 -7.25 -14.75 -30.13
N GLN A 172 -6.95 -13.95 -31.16
CA GLN A 172 -6.54 -12.55 -31.01
C GLN A 172 -7.69 -11.57 -30.72
N ARG A 173 -8.94 -12.01 -30.86
CA ARG A 173 -10.12 -11.17 -30.56
C ARG A 173 -10.43 -11.06 -29.07
N TYR A 174 -10.05 -12.06 -28.28
CA TYR A 174 -10.25 -12.04 -26.82
C TYR A 174 -9.13 -11.29 -26.10
N LEU A 175 -7.92 -11.27 -26.66
CA LEU A 175 -6.73 -10.62 -26.08
C LEU A 175 -6.64 -9.11 -26.35
N LYS A 176 -7.37 -8.55 -27.33
CA LYS A 176 -7.16 -7.16 -27.79
C LYS A 176 -8.22 -6.14 -27.34
N ASN A 177 -9.23 -6.53 -26.57
CA ASN A 177 -10.24 -5.60 -26.03
C ASN A 177 -10.26 -5.64 -24.49
N ARG A 178 -9.29 -4.97 -23.86
CA ARG A 178 -9.38 -4.61 -22.42
C ARG A 178 -10.56 -3.68 -22.11
N PHE A 179 -11.16 -3.08 -23.14
CA PHE A 179 -12.41 -2.31 -23.05
C PHE A 179 -13.59 -3.22 -23.40
N ARG A 180 -14.05 -4.04 -22.45
CA ARG A 180 -15.31 -4.77 -22.60
C ARG A 180 -16.46 -3.85 -22.19
N GLY A 181 -17.04 -3.13 -23.15
CA GLY A 181 -18.19 -2.24 -22.93
C GLY A 181 -18.02 -0.86 -23.57
N SER A 182 -18.92 0.07 -23.26
CA SER A 182 -18.80 1.47 -23.66
C SER A 182 -17.77 2.19 -22.78
N PRO A 183 -16.68 2.76 -23.34
CA PRO A 183 -15.63 3.41 -22.54
C PRO A 183 -16.13 4.65 -21.80
N LEU A 184 -17.28 5.21 -22.20
CA LEU A 184 -17.87 6.42 -21.64
C LEU A 184 -18.35 6.30 -20.18
N TYR A 185 -18.62 5.07 -19.71
CA TYR A 185 -19.08 4.81 -18.34
C TYR A 185 -18.04 4.02 -17.54
N THR A 186 -16.87 3.75 -18.12
CA THR A 186 -15.85 2.88 -17.52
C THR A 186 -15.11 3.64 -16.42
N ALA A 187 -14.91 2.98 -15.28
CA ALA A 187 -14.24 3.57 -14.13
C ALA A 187 -12.72 3.71 -14.34
N PRO A 188 -12.06 4.69 -13.70
CA PRO A 188 -10.63 4.97 -13.88
C PRO A 188 -9.72 3.76 -13.60
N GLU A 189 -10.03 2.97 -12.59
CA GLU A 189 -9.28 1.75 -12.23
C GLU A 189 -9.35 0.69 -13.34
N ALA A 190 -10.52 0.51 -13.96
CA ALA A 190 -10.70 -0.40 -15.08
C ALA A 190 -9.94 0.08 -16.34
N ILE A 191 -9.86 1.40 -16.56
CA ILE A 191 -9.05 1.98 -17.64
C ILE A 191 -7.55 1.75 -17.42
N LYS A 192 -7.08 1.78 -16.17
CA LYS A 192 -5.69 1.46 -15.80
C LYS A 192 -5.35 -0.04 -15.91
N GLY A 193 -6.33 -0.88 -16.21
CA GLY A 193 -6.17 -2.33 -16.34
C GLY A 193 -6.35 -3.09 -15.03
N GLU A 194 -6.92 -2.47 -14.00
CA GLU A 194 -7.37 -3.17 -12.79
C GLU A 194 -8.71 -3.88 -13.06
N ASP A 195 -9.02 -4.86 -12.22
CA ASP A 195 -10.26 -5.64 -12.33
C ASP A 195 -11.50 -4.81 -11.94
N PHE A 196 -12.61 -5.01 -12.67
CA PHE A 196 -13.91 -4.40 -12.31
C PHE A 196 -14.33 -4.83 -10.90
N SER A 197 -14.76 -3.85 -10.10
CA SER A 197 -15.21 -4.03 -8.72
C SER A 197 -16.64 -3.49 -8.53
N ARG A 198 -17.20 -3.68 -7.33
CA ARG A 198 -18.48 -3.06 -6.94
C ARG A 198 -18.44 -1.54 -7.01
N ALA A 199 -17.27 -0.95 -6.76
CA ALA A 199 -17.08 0.49 -6.89
C ALA A 199 -17.24 0.88 -8.36
N SER A 200 -16.66 0.13 -9.30
CA SER A 200 -16.73 0.41 -10.74
C SER A 200 -18.17 0.51 -11.27
N ASP A 201 -19.09 -0.31 -10.73
CA ASP A 201 -20.53 -0.19 -11.02
C ASP A 201 -21.15 1.10 -10.46
N LEU A 202 -20.73 1.56 -9.28
CA LEU A 202 -21.20 2.81 -8.69
C LEU A 202 -20.70 4.02 -9.49
N TRP A 203 -19.48 4.02 -9.98
CA TRP A 203 -19.01 5.04 -10.92
C TRP A 203 -19.86 5.13 -12.18
N SER A 204 -20.13 3.95 -12.78
CA SER A 204 -20.97 3.86 -13.96
C SER A 204 -22.39 4.39 -13.68
N LEU A 205 -22.90 4.15 -12.47
CA LEU A 205 -24.18 4.70 -12.01
C LEU A 205 -24.13 6.22 -11.88
N GLY A 206 -23.05 6.79 -11.35
CA GLY A 206 -22.85 8.25 -11.28
C GLY A 206 -22.88 8.89 -12.67
N CYS A 207 -22.18 8.28 -13.63
CA CYS A 207 -22.19 8.71 -15.03
C CYS A 207 -23.60 8.66 -15.64
N LEU A 208 -24.38 7.62 -15.32
CA LEU A 208 -25.76 7.45 -15.78
C LEU A 208 -26.71 8.49 -15.16
N LEU A 209 -26.59 8.78 -13.85
CA LEU A 209 -27.39 9.83 -13.19
C LEU A 209 -27.09 11.21 -13.78
N TYR A 210 -25.82 11.49 -14.06
CA TYR A 210 -25.37 12.73 -14.71
C TYR A 210 -25.98 12.87 -16.10
N GLU A 211 -25.91 11.82 -16.90
CA GLU A 211 -26.47 11.81 -18.25
C GLU A 211 -28.00 11.94 -18.23
N MET A 212 -28.72 11.29 -17.30
CA MET A 212 -30.17 11.45 -17.19
C MET A 212 -30.57 12.91 -16.95
N PHE A 213 -29.80 13.64 -16.13
CA PHE A 213 -30.09 15.02 -15.79
C PHE A 213 -29.69 16.01 -16.89
N THR A 214 -28.56 15.80 -17.55
CA THR A 214 -28.06 16.70 -18.62
C THR A 214 -28.66 16.38 -19.99
N GLY A 215 -29.02 15.11 -20.18
CA GLY A 215 -29.65 14.46 -21.32
C GLY A 215 -28.96 14.56 -22.68
N CYS A 216 -27.71 15.06 -22.69
CA CYS A 216 -26.87 15.08 -23.88
C CYS A 216 -25.80 13.98 -23.84
N LYS A 217 -24.95 13.95 -22.81
CA LYS A 217 -23.76 13.09 -22.72
C LYS A 217 -23.36 12.76 -21.27
N PRO A 218 -22.67 11.63 -21.04
CA PRO A 218 -22.02 11.32 -19.76
C PRO A 218 -20.95 12.37 -19.40
N PRO A 219 -20.50 12.42 -18.13
CA PRO A 219 -19.63 13.49 -17.62
C PRO A 219 -18.29 13.62 -18.36
N PHE A 220 -17.81 12.51 -18.94
CA PHE A 220 -16.62 12.48 -19.76
C PHE A 220 -16.99 12.02 -21.17
N PHE A 221 -16.67 12.84 -22.16
CA PHE A 221 -16.89 12.52 -23.56
C PHE A 221 -15.78 13.11 -24.42
N SER A 222 -15.30 12.35 -25.39
CA SER A 222 -14.48 12.83 -26.50
C SER A 222 -14.74 11.97 -27.75
N ASP A 223 -14.51 12.55 -28.92
CA ASP A 223 -14.51 11.85 -30.21
C ASP A 223 -13.30 10.92 -30.38
N SER A 224 -12.25 11.08 -29.55
CA SER A 224 -11.04 10.26 -29.52
C SER A 224 -10.96 9.43 -28.23
N LEU A 225 -10.71 8.12 -28.36
CA LEU A 225 -10.55 7.22 -27.20
C LEU A 225 -9.38 7.65 -26.29
N SER A 226 -8.28 8.13 -26.87
CA SER A 226 -7.12 8.59 -26.10
C SER A 226 -7.43 9.81 -25.25
N GLU A 227 -8.15 10.79 -25.80
CA GLU A 227 -8.57 11.99 -25.07
C GLU A 227 -9.65 11.64 -24.04
N LEU A 228 -10.56 10.71 -24.34
CA LEU A 228 -11.54 10.23 -23.36
C LEU A 228 -10.86 9.58 -22.15
N ILE A 229 -9.84 8.75 -22.38
CA ILE A 229 -9.04 8.13 -21.31
C ILE A 229 -8.34 9.21 -20.47
N GLU A 230 -7.71 10.19 -21.11
CA GLU A 230 -7.03 11.29 -20.42
C GLU A 230 -8.00 12.09 -19.54
N ARG A 231 -9.19 12.40 -20.07
CA ARG A 231 -10.25 13.09 -19.32
C ARG A 231 -10.72 12.31 -18.09
N ILE A 232 -10.98 11.02 -18.25
CA ILE A 232 -11.44 10.17 -17.13
C ILE A 232 -10.37 10.04 -16.05
N LEU A 233 -9.08 10.06 -16.42
CA LEU A 233 -7.98 9.88 -15.49
C LEU A 233 -7.54 11.16 -14.77
N TYR A 234 -7.68 12.33 -15.41
CA TYR A 234 -7.00 13.56 -14.98
C TYR A 234 -7.88 14.81 -14.90
N GLU A 235 -9.09 14.82 -15.49
CA GLU A 235 -9.99 15.98 -15.45
C GLU A 235 -11.13 15.78 -14.43
N ASP A 236 -11.58 16.87 -13.79
CA ASP A 236 -12.80 16.85 -12.99
C ASP A 236 -14.04 16.93 -13.91
N PRO A 237 -15.16 16.28 -13.56
CA PRO A 237 -16.37 16.32 -14.37
C PRO A 237 -16.95 17.74 -14.43
N LEU A 238 -17.42 18.14 -15.62
CA LEU A 238 -18.07 19.44 -15.79
C LEU A 238 -19.36 19.52 -14.95
N PRO A 239 -19.72 20.70 -14.41
CA PRO A 239 -20.98 20.86 -13.69
C PRO A 239 -22.17 20.40 -14.54
N PRO A 240 -23.12 19.64 -14.00
CA PRO A 240 -24.28 19.18 -14.76
C PRO A 240 -25.17 20.36 -15.11
N VAL A 241 -25.14 20.79 -16.38
CA VAL A 241 -25.97 21.87 -16.90
C VAL A 241 -26.78 21.31 -18.08
N PRO A 242 -28.13 21.35 -18.04
CA PRO A 242 -28.95 20.93 -19.17
C PRO A 242 -28.80 21.91 -20.35
N GLU A 243 -28.72 21.40 -21.58
CA GLU A 243 -28.65 22.24 -22.78
C GLU A 243 -30.02 22.88 -23.08
N GLY A 244 -30.19 24.15 -22.72
CA GLY A 244 -31.42 24.90 -22.99
C GLY A 244 -31.69 25.97 -21.93
N SER A 245 -31.78 27.24 -22.32
CA SER A 245 -31.68 28.42 -21.46
C SER A 245 -32.90 28.71 -20.54
N ALA A 246 -33.58 27.70 -20.00
CA ALA A 246 -34.85 27.90 -19.27
C ALA A 246 -35.04 27.16 -17.93
N PHE A 247 -34.08 26.35 -17.43
CA PHE A 247 -34.31 25.52 -16.22
C PHE A 247 -33.30 25.69 -15.08
N HIS A 248 -33.74 25.26 -13.89
CA HIS A 248 -33.11 25.47 -12.59
C HIS A 248 -31.71 24.83 -12.47
N LYS A 249 -30.83 25.50 -11.72
CA LYS A 249 -29.53 24.92 -11.29
C LYS A 249 -29.76 23.64 -10.49
N PRO A 250 -28.90 22.61 -10.63
CA PRO A 250 -28.99 21.39 -9.83
C PRO A 250 -28.96 21.73 -8.33
N SER A 251 -29.74 21.02 -7.52
CA SER A 251 -29.74 21.19 -6.07
C SER A 251 -28.37 20.83 -5.48
N ALA A 252 -28.01 21.46 -4.35
CA ALA A 252 -26.77 21.13 -3.64
C ALA A 252 -26.72 19.65 -3.19
N GLU A 253 -27.89 19.08 -2.89
CA GLU A 253 -28.04 17.67 -2.53
C GLU A 253 -27.76 16.74 -3.71
N PHE A 254 -28.22 17.09 -4.93
CA PHE A 254 -27.96 16.31 -6.13
C PHE A 254 -26.48 16.37 -6.56
N ILE A 255 -25.85 17.55 -6.46
CA ILE A 255 -24.40 17.67 -6.68
C ILE A 255 -23.64 16.82 -5.67
N SER A 256 -24.00 16.91 -4.37
CA SER A 256 -23.38 16.08 -3.34
C SER A 256 -23.57 14.58 -3.57
N LEU A 257 -24.70 14.16 -4.14
CA LEU A 257 -24.96 12.77 -4.49
C LEU A 257 -24.10 12.31 -5.68
N LEU A 258 -23.97 13.13 -6.73
CA LEU A 258 -23.08 12.84 -7.86
C LEU A 258 -21.60 12.79 -7.44
N ASP A 259 -21.18 13.71 -6.57
CA ASP A 259 -19.83 13.73 -5.99
C ASP A 259 -19.59 12.51 -5.11
N ALA A 260 -20.55 12.13 -4.26
CA ALA A 260 -20.46 10.93 -3.42
C ALA A 260 -20.38 9.64 -4.25
N VAL A 261 -21.13 9.52 -5.34
CA VAL A 261 -21.13 8.33 -6.20
C VAL A 261 -19.88 8.25 -7.08
N SER A 262 -19.34 9.39 -7.52
CA SER A 262 -18.10 9.46 -8.33
C SER A 262 -16.82 9.33 -7.49
N SER A 263 -16.88 9.67 -6.19
CA SER A 263 -15.75 9.54 -5.25
C SER A 263 -15.61 8.15 -4.61
N VAL A 264 -16.49 7.18 -4.93
CA VAL A 264 -16.41 5.82 -4.38
C VAL A 264 -15.42 4.91 -5.14
N THR A 265 -15.07 5.23 -6.38
CA THR A 265 -14.06 4.50 -7.20
C THR A 265 -12.72 5.19 -7.29
N VAL A 266 -12.75 6.51 -7.38
CA VAL A 266 -11.56 7.27 -7.06
C VAL A 266 -11.48 7.19 -5.56
N ALA A 267 -10.71 6.24 -5.02
CA ALA A 267 -10.00 6.52 -3.80
C ALA A 267 -9.20 7.81 -4.06
N LYS A 268 -9.85 8.97 -3.92
CA LYS A 268 -9.24 10.27 -3.66
C LYS A 268 -8.69 10.14 -2.24
N ASN A 269 -7.72 9.23 -2.08
CA ASN A 269 -6.69 9.35 -1.07
C ASN A 269 -5.72 10.49 -1.40
N THR A 270 -6.04 11.29 -2.42
CA THR A 270 -5.36 12.51 -2.77
C THR A 270 -6.38 13.64 -2.76
N CYS A 271 -6.36 14.34 -1.64
CA CYS A 271 -6.84 15.72 -1.52
C CYS A 271 -6.35 16.55 -2.73
N SER A 272 -7.15 16.73 -3.78
CA SER A 272 -6.71 17.30 -5.07
C SER A 272 -6.21 18.75 -4.98
N SER A 273 -6.69 19.53 -4.01
CA SER A 273 -6.26 20.91 -3.78
C SER A 273 -5.88 21.17 -2.33
N GLN A 274 -5.07 22.20 -2.06
CA GLN A 274 -4.77 22.62 -0.67
C GLN A 274 -6.03 23.02 0.12
N GLN A 275 -7.06 23.48 -0.58
CA GLN A 275 -8.33 23.90 0.02
C GLN A 275 -9.17 22.70 0.49
N ASP A 276 -9.11 21.58 -0.22
CA ASP A 276 -9.74 20.30 0.19
C ASP A 276 -9.05 19.71 1.43
N MET A 277 -7.75 19.98 1.60
CA MET A 277 -6.99 19.52 2.77
C MET A 277 -7.49 20.26 4.00
N GLU A 278 -7.62 21.58 3.89
CA GLU A 278 -8.04 22.46 4.98
C GLU A 278 -9.49 22.20 5.39
N SER A 279 -10.38 21.86 4.46
CA SER A 279 -11.76 21.47 4.78
C SER A 279 -11.81 20.13 5.51
N THR A 280 -11.18 19.09 4.96
CA THR A 280 -11.11 17.75 5.58
C THR A 280 -10.45 17.80 6.95
N LEU A 281 -9.40 18.60 7.09
CA LEU A 281 -8.69 18.80 8.36
C LEU A 281 -9.58 19.46 9.42
N LYS A 282 -10.46 20.40 9.05
CA LYS A 282 -11.43 21.02 9.96
C LYS A 282 -12.49 20.03 10.44
N GLU A 283 -12.93 19.13 9.57
CA GLU A 283 -13.90 18.08 9.92
C GLU A 283 -13.33 17.08 10.94
N LEU A 284 -12.03 16.78 10.85
CA LEU A 284 -11.38 15.81 11.73
C LEU A 284 -11.02 16.35 13.13
N ILE A 285 -11.07 17.66 13.37
CA ILE A 285 -10.65 18.24 14.67
C ILE A 285 -11.47 17.64 15.82
N TYR A 286 -12.79 17.62 15.67
CA TYR A 286 -13.73 17.15 16.69
C TYR A 286 -14.27 15.78 16.33
N THR A 287 -14.19 14.84 17.27
CA THR A 287 -14.75 13.49 17.14
C THR A 287 -15.91 13.31 18.11
N GLU A 288 -16.78 12.31 17.87
CA GLU A 288 -17.87 11.96 18.80
C GLU A 288 -17.37 11.74 20.24
N SER A 289 -16.16 11.18 20.37
CA SER A 289 -15.52 10.91 21.65
C SER A 289 -15.19 12.18 22.45
N ASP A 290 -15.02 13.32 21.77
CA ASP A 290 -14.79 14.62 22.39
C ASP A 290 -16.11 15.24 22.87
N LEU A 291 -17.21 14.85 22.22
CA LEU A 291 -18.54 15.41 22.39
C LEU A 291 -19.48 14.52 23.20
N ILE A 292 -18.96 13.46 23.86
CA ILE A 292 -19.77 12.57 24.71
C ILE A 292 -20.49 13.38 25.80
N ILE A 293 -21.81 13.21 25.85
CA ILE A 293 -22.68 13.88 26.81
C ILE A 293 -22.96 12.92 27.97
N THR A 294 -22.86 13.45 29.18
CA THR A 294 -23.30 12.73 30.39
C THR A 294 -24.24 13.63 31.18
N PRO A 295 -25.24 13.08 31.89
CA PRO A 295 -26.21 13.88 32.63
C PRO A 295 -25.53 14.85 33.61
N ILE A 296 -26.16 15.99 33.87
CA ILE A 296 -25.79 16.90 34.97
C ILE A 296 -26.50 16.41 36.24
N ILE A 297 -27.79 16.12 36.11
CA ILE A 297 -28.61 15.60 37.21
C ILE A 297 -28.23 14.16 37.54
N ASP A 298 -28.18 13.86 38.84
CA ASP A 298 -27.85 12.53 39.36
C ASP A 298 -26.51 11.97 38.81
N ASN A 299 -25.55 12.80 38.39
CA ASN A 299 -24.27 12.32 37.90
C ASN A 299 -23.39 11.75 39.03
N PRO A 300 -23.07 10.44 39.02
CA PRO A 300 -22.33 9.79 40.11
C PRO A 300 -20.87 10.28 40.21
N LYS A 301 -20.31 10.88 39.15
CA LYS A 301 -18.96 11.46 39.15
C LYS A 301 -18.90 12.82 39.84
N ILE A 302 -20.05 13.44 40.12
CA ILE A 302 -20.19 14.75 40.75
C ILE A 302 -20.74 14.59 42.18
N MET A 303 -21.84 13.86 42.34
CA MET A 303 -22.49 13.61 43.63
C MET A 303 -22.99 12.17 43.74
N LYS A 304 -22.89 11.59 44.93
CA LYS A 304 -23.42 10.25 45.20
C LYS A 304 -24.95 10.27 45.12
N GLN A 305 -25.52 9.44 44.26
CA GLN A 305 -26.98 9.31 44.15
C GLN A 305 -27.60 8.74 45.43
N VAL A 306 -28.72 9.31 45.86
CA VAL A 306 -29.58 8.73 46.90
C VAL A 306 -30.77 8.05 46.19
N PRO A 307 -30.96 6.74 46.35
CA PRO A 307 -32.03 6.01 45.67
C PRO A 307 -33.40 6.59 46.06
N VAL A 308 -34.22 6.85 45.05
CA VAL A 308 -35.58 7.35 45.25
C VAL A 308 -36.48 6.20 45.64
N LYS A 309 -37.12 6.31 46.80
CA LYS A 309 -38.20 5.44 47.22
C LYS A 309 -39.37 6.32 47.64
N PHE A 310 -40.54 6.04 47.08
CA PHE A 310 -41.80 6.63 47.51
C PHE A 310 -42.63 5.55 48.24
N ASP A 311 -43.50 5.99 49.14
CA ASP A 311 -44.36 5.10 49.92
C ASP A 311 -45.76 5.00 49.28
N LEU A 312 -46.17 3.78 48.92
CA LEU A 312 -47.47 3.51 48.32
C LEU A 312 -48.65 3.85 49.24
N LYS A 313 -48.47 3.74 50.56
CA LYS A 313 -49.57 3.90 51.53
C LYS A 313 -49.97 5.35 51.75
N THR A 314 -49.07 6.28 51.47
CA THR A 314 -49.25 7.72 51.71
C THR A 314 -49.50 8.52 50.43
N LEU A 315 -49.57 7.85 49.27
CA LEU A 315 -49.94 8.46 47.99
C LEU A 315 -51.45 8.36 47.78
N HIS A 316 -52.13 9.51 47.65
CA HIS A 316 -53.59 9.56 47.44
C HIS A 316 -53.99 9.50 45.96
N ILE A 317 -53.11 8.99 45.09
CA ILE A 317 -53.34 8.80 43.66
C ILE A 317 -52.94 7.37 43.23
N PRO A 318 -53.56 6.80 42.18
CA PRO A 318 -53.13 5.51 41.66
C PRO A 318 -51.69 5.59 41.13
N THR A 319 -50.86 4.63 41.53
CA THR A 319 -49.47 4.54 41.10
C THR A 319 -49.37 3.63 39.88
N TYR A 320 -48.94 4.22 38.77
CA TYR A 320 -48.73 3.52 37.51
C TYR A 320 -47.23 3.42 37.20
N SER A 321 -46.82 2.33 36.56
CA SER A 321 -45.48 2.21 35.98
C SER A 321 -45.34 3.14 34.78
N ALA A 322 -44.10 3.46 34.41
CA ALA A 322 -43.83 4.32 33.26
C ALA A 322 -44.36 3.74 31.93
N GLU A 323 -44.24 2.42 31.73
CA GLU A 323 -44.78 1.71 30.56
C GLU A 323 -46.31 1.77 30.49
N LYS A 324 -46.98 1.73 31.65
CA LYS A 324 -48.43 1.88 31.70
C LYS A 324 -48.85 3.31 31.39
N LEU A 325 -48.09 4.30 31.87
CA LEU A 325 -48.34 5.71 31.60
C LEU A 325 -48.13 6.07 30.13
N SER A 326 -47.13 5.49 29.45
CA SER A 326 -46.91 5.75 28.02
C SER A 326 -48.02 5.20 27.14
N SER A 327 -48.51 3.99 27.47
CA SER A 327 -49.56 3.27 26.74
C SER A 327 -51.01 3.66 27.08
N MET A 328 -51.21 4.64 27.98
CA MET A 328 -52.54 5.14 28.32
C MET A 328 -53.19 5.91 27.17
N LYS A 329 -54.52 5.78 27.09
CA LYS A 329 -55.36 6.62 26.21
C LYS A 329 -55.43 8.05 26.75
N ASP A 330 -55.64 9.02 25.88
CA ASP A 330 -55.60 10.45 26.23
C ASP A 330 -56.60 10.82 27.33
N MET A 331 -57.78 10.20 27.38
CA MET A 331 -58.75 10.44 28.47
C MET A 331 -58.21 10.00 29.84
N ASP A 332 -57.70 8.77 29.95
CA ASP A 332 -57.16 8.23 31.21
C ASP A 332 -55.91 9.01 31.65
N TRP A 333 -55.10 9.44 30.68
CA TRP A 333 -53.94 10.30 30.90
C TRP A 333 -54.33 11.67 31.47
N ASN A 334 -55.33 12.33 30.88
CA ASN A 334 -55.81 13.63 31.33
C ASN A 334 -56.42 13.55 32.75
N ASP A 335 -57.18 12.50 33.05
CA ASP A 335 -57.73 12.26 34.40
C ASP A 335 -56.62 12.05 35.43
N PHE A 336 -55.60 11.27 35.08
CA PHE A 336 -54.42 11.07 35.92
C PHE A 336 -53.68 12.39 36.16
N LEU A 337 -53.40 13.15 35.10
CA LEU A 337 -52.73 14.45 35.18
C LEU A 337 -53.50 15.44 36.05
N GLN A 338 -54.83 15.53 35.89
CA GLN A 338 -55.64 16.44 36.68
C GLN A 338 -55.55 16.12 38.18
N ARG A 339 -55.55 14.84 38.55
CA ARG A 339 -55.36 14.40 39.95
C ARG A 339 -53.97 14.77 40.47
N VAL A 340 -52.91 14.51 39.71
CA VAL A 340 -51.53 14.88 40.06
C VAL A 340 -51.42 16.39 40.29
N CYS A 341 -51.94 17.19 39.35
CA CYS A 341 -51.93 18.65 39.39
C CYS A 341 -52.67 19.20 40.62
N SER A 342 -53.87 18.67 40.92
CA SER A 342 -54.67 19.10 42.07
C SER A 342 -53.99 18.81 43.42
N LEU A 343 -53.30 17.67 43.54
CA LEU A 343 -52.58 17.31 44.76
C LEU A 343 -51.35 18.20 44.96
N LEU A 344 -50.67 18.55 43.87
CA LEU A 344 -49.48 19.37 43.89
C LEU A 344 -49.80 20.85 44.19
N ASP A 345 -50.90 21.38 43.67
CA ASP A 345 -51.34 22.78 43.86
C ASP A 345 -52.01 23.03 45.23
N SER A 346 -52.36 21.98 45.99
CA SER A 346 -52.99 22.11 47.30
C SER A 346 -52.18 22.96 48.31
N THR A 347 -52.84 23.80 49.12
CA THR A 347 -52.15 24.66 50.10
C THR A 347 -51.56 23.86 51.28
N GLU A 348 -50.33 24.17 51.69
CA GLU A 348 -49.60 23.52 52.80
C GLU A 348 -50.14 23.92 54.18
N LYS A 349 -51.36 23.49 54.53
CA LYS A 349 -52.02 23.84 55.81
C LYS A 349 -51.49 23.05 57.02
N ASN A 350 -50.79 21.91 56.82
CA ASN A 350 -50.22 21.07 57.89
C ASN A 350 -49.01 20.23 57.40
N THR A 351 -48.27 19.63 58.35
CA THR A 351 -47.08 18.79 58.06
C THR A 351 -47.40 17.50 57.27
N GLY A 352 -48.63 16.99 57.38
CA GLY A 352 -49.10 15.83 56.61
C GLY A 352 -49.22 16.12 55.12
N ALA A 353 -49.78 17.28 54.76
CA ALA A 353 -49.90 17.74 53.37
C ALA A 353 -48.52 17.92 52.71
N ALA A 354 -47.56 18.49 53.43
CA ALA A 354 -46.17 18.62 52.95
C ALA A 354 -45.50 17.26 52.70
N ARG A 355 -45.73 16.28 53.57
CA ARG A 355 -45.22 14.90 53.38
C ARG A 355 -45.84 14.21 52.18
N SER A 356 -47.15 14.37 51.97
CA SER A 356 -47.84 13.78 50.81
C SER A 356 -47.34 14.39 49.49
N LYS A 357 -47.12 15.71 49.43
CA LYS A 357 -46.48 16.39 48.28
C LYS A 357 -45.07 15.89 48.00
N LEU A 358 -44.24 15.77 49.05
CA LEU A 358 -42.89 15.21 48.89
C LEU A 358 -42.92 13.79 48.34
N ASN A 359 -43.85 12.96 48.83
CA ASN A 359 -44.01 11.59 48.36
C ASN A 359 -44.48 11.53 46.89
N LEU A 360 -45.38 12.44 46.48
CA LEU A 360 -45.78 12.62 45.08
C LEU A 360 -44.58 12.98 44.19
N LEU A 361 -43.74 13.92 44.61
CA LEU A 361 -42.54 14.32 43.85
C LEU A 361 -41.52 13.18 43.73
N TYR A 362 -41.41 12.32 44.74
CA TYR A 362 -40.62 11.09 44.63
C TYR A 362 -41.18 10.12 43.59
N TYR A 363 -42.51 9.91 43.58
CA TYR A 363 -43.15 9.11 42.53
C TYR A 363 -42.93 9.70 41.14
N LEU A 364 -43.13 11.01 40.96
CA LEU A 364 -42.87 11.70 39.69
C LEU A 364 -41.41 11.54 39.24
N SER A 365 -40.45 11.61 40.17
CA SER A 365 -39.04 11.36 39.87
C SER A 365 -38.78 9.95 39.34
N THR A 366 -39.58 8.95 39.71
CA THR A 366 -39.43 7.57 39.19
C THR A 366 -39.99 7.37 37.80
N VAL A 367 -41.05 8.10 37.42
CA VAL A 367 -41.69 7.96 36.09
C VAL A 367 -41.09 8.91 35.06
N ALA A 368 -40.52 10.04 35.49
CA ALA A 368 -39.85 11.02 34.63
C ALA A 368 -38.57 10.49 33.94
N VAL A 369 -38.10 9.30 34.30
CA VAL A 369 -36.94 8.64 33.66
C VAL A 369 -37.30 8.08 32.27
N HIS A 370 -38.59 7.84 32.01
CA HIS A 370 -39.05 7.29 30.74
C HIS A 370 -39.29 8.38 29.69
N LYS A 371 -38.64 8.27 28.53
CA LYS A 371 -38.58 9.29 27.47
C LYS A 371 -39.95 9.85 27.05
N GLU A 372 -40.89 8.96 26.73
CA GLU A 372 -42.23 9.35 26.28
C GLU A 372 -43.06 9.98 27.40
N VAL A 373 -42.92 9.47 28.62
CA VAL A 373 -43.65 9.99 29.79
C VAL A 373 -43.11 11.38 30.13
N ALA A 374 -41.79 11.57 30.14
CA ALA A 374 -41.16 12.87 30.35
C ALA A 374 -41.63 13.90 29.32
N SER A 375 -41.65 13.53 28.03
CA SER A 375 -42.09 14.41 26.93
C SER A 375 -43.57 14.79 27.06
N LYS A 376 -44.45 13.85 27.47
CA LYS A 376 -45.87 14.16 27.74
C LYS A 376 -46.07 14.98 29.02
N LEU A 377 -45.25 14.77 30.06
CA LEU A 377 -45.36 15.49 31.33
C LEU A 377 -44.90 16.93 31.20
N ILE A 378 -43.80 17.20 30.49
CA ILE A 378 -43.24 18.54 30.31
C ILE A 378 -44.15 19.43 29.44
N SER A 379 -44.83 18.86 28.46
CA SER A 379 -45.81 19.55 27.59
C SER A 379 -47.19 19.73 28.24
N SER A 380 -47.41 19.16 29.43
CA SER A 380 -48.69 19.22 30.13
C SER A 380 -48.81 20.38 31.13
N GLN A 381 -50.03 20.59 31.65
CA GLN A 381 -50.33 21.53 32.74
C GLN A 381 -49.53 21.26 34.04
N LEU A 382 -48.89 20.09 34.17
CA LEU A 382 -48.01 19.80 35.30
C LEU A 382 -46.79 20.74 35.35
N PHE A 383 -46.21 21.08 34.20
CA PHE A 383 -44.97 21.86 34.15
C PHE A 383 -45.14 23.30 34.67
N PRO A 384 -46.17 24.07 34.27
CA PRO A 384 -46.50 25.35 34.90
C PRO A 384 -46.72 25.25 36.42
N ILE A 385 -47.39 24.20 36.90
CA ILE A 385 -47.63 24.00 38.34
C ILE A 385 -46.32 23.71 39.08
N LEU A 386 -45.40 22.95 38.49
CA LEU A 386 -44.06 22.74 39.05
C LEU A 386 -43.30 24.07 39.18
N ILE A 387 -43.35 24.94 38.17
CA ILE A 387 -42.75 26.30 38.24
C ILE A 387 -43.39 27.11 39.37
N GLN A 388 -44.72 27.07 39.50
CA GLN A 388 -45.43 27.75 40.59
C GLN A 388 -45.02 27.22 41.97
N GLN A 389 -44.92 25.91 42.16
CA GLN A 389 -44.47 25.32 43.44
C GLN A 389 -43.01 25.68 43.76
N LEU A 390 -42.15 25.75 42.74
CA LEU A 390 -40.76 26.20 42.91
C LEU A 390 -40.69 27.64 43.44
N ARG A 391 -41.61 28.52 43.01
CA ARG A 391 -41.74 29.91 43.45
C ARG A 391 -42.38 30.04 44.85
N ALA A 392 -43.50 29.34 45.08
CA ALA A 392 -44.42 29.62 46.19
C ALA A 392 -44.22 28.73 47.43
N ALA A 393 -43.66 27.52 47.32
CA ALA A 393 -43.57 26.60 48.45
C ALA A 393 -42.70 27.18 49.59
N ALA A 394 -43.14 27.09 50.84
CA ALA A 394 -42.34 27.57 51.98
C ALA A 394 -41.23 26.59 52.37
N ASN A 395 -41.44 25.29 52.10
CA ASN A 395 -40.50 24.23 52.42
C ASN A 395 -39.44 24.05 51.32
N TRP A 396 -38.17 24.24 51.68
CA TRP A 396 -37.04 24.07 50.76
C TRP A 396 -36.84 22.64 50.26
N ASP A 397 -37.24 21.62 51.02
CA ASP A 397 -37.18 20.24 50.53
C ASP A 397 -38.15 20.02 49.37
N ILE A 398 -39.32 20.66 49.40
CA ILE A 398 -40.29 20.63 48.31
C ILE A 398 -39.69 21.33 47.09
N ARG A 399 -39.14 22.54 47.25
CA ARG A 399 -38.47 23.26 46.15
C ARG A 399 -37.34 22.45 45.52
N ALA A 400 -36.49 21.81 46.34
CA ALA A 400 -35.39 20.97 45.88
C ALA A 400 -35.90 19.75 45.10
N LYS A 401 -36.98 19.09 45.54
CA LYS A 401 -37.58 17.96 44.83
C LYS A 401 -38.32 18.37 43.56
N VAL A 402 -38.98 19.52 43.57
CA VAL A 402 -39.58 20.11 42.36
C VAL A 402 -38.50 20.40 41.31
N ALA A 403 -37.41 21.07 41.70
CA ALA A 403 -36.29 21.31 40.80
C ALA A 403 -35.73 20.00 40.24
N ARG A 404 -35.61 18.95 41.06
CA ARG A 404 -35.18 17.64 40.59
C ARG A 404 -36.13 17.03 39.56
N VAL A 405 -37.45 17.08 39.79
CA VAL A 405 -38.44 16.58 38.81
C VAL A 405 -38.33 17.36 37.51
N ILE A 406 -38.22 18.70 37.56
CA ILE A 406 -38.00 19.55 36.38
C ILE A 406 -36.73 19.11 35.63
N GLY A 407 -35.62 18.88 36.33
CA GLY A 407 -34.37 18.43 35.69
C GLY A 407 -34.47 17.03 35.08
N LEU A 408 -35.18 16.09 35.70
CA LEU A 408 -35.41 14.74 35.13
C LEU A 408 -36.32 14.79 33.90
N LEU A 409 -37.37 15.62 33.94
CA LEU A 409 -38.20 15.88 32.77
C LEU A 409 -37.34 16.44 31.64
N ALA A 410 -36.51 17.45 31.92
CA ALA A 410 -35.64 18.06 30.92
C ALA A 410 -34.64 17.05 30.31
N LEU A 411 -34.00 16.23 31.15
CA LEU A 411 -33.02 15.22 30.72
C LEU A 411 -33.60 14.17 29.74
N HIS A 412 -34.83 13.70 30.00
CA HIS A 412 -35.44 12.60 29.25
C HIS A 412 -36.42 13.05 28.17
N THR A 413 -36.70 14.34 28.04
CA THR A 413 -37.59 14.89 27.00
C THR A 413 -36.97 14.73 25.62
N SER A 414 -37.76 14.22 24.68
CA SER A 414 -37.33 13.95 23.29
C SER A 414 -37.56 15.11 22.34
N GLU A 415 -38.74 15.71 22.42
CA GLU A 415 -39.21 16.84 21.64
C GLU A 415 -39.83 17.87 22.58
N LEU A 416 -39.57 19.15 22.32
CA LEU A 416 -40.06 20.26 23.12
C LEU A 416 -40.96 21.15 22.26
N GLU A 417 -42.22 21.26 22.66
CA GLU A 417 -43.17 22.20 22.04
C GLU A 417 -42.83 23.66 22.40
N GLU A 418 -43.08 24.59 21.49
CA GLU A 418 -42.74 26.02 21.66
C GLU A 418 -43.58 26.72 22.75
N ASN A 419 -44.77 26.20 23.03
CA ASN A 419 -45.70 26.72 24.02
C ASN A 419 -45.28 26.41 25.48
N VAL A 420 -44.29 25.52 25.69
CA VAL A 420 -43.86 25.11 27.02
C VAL A 420 -43.06 26.25 27.67
N PRO A 421 -43.41 26.70 28.90
CA PRO A 421 -42.78 27.85 29.55
C PRO A 421 -41.40 27.55 30.15
N VAL A 422 -40.48 27.01 29.35
CA VAL A 422 -39.11 26.66 29.77
C VAL A 422 -38.30 27.90 30.13
N SER A 423 -38.46 29.00 29.38
CA SER A 423 -37.81 30.28 29.71
C SER A 423 -38.20 30.81 31.09
N GLU A 424 -39.46 30.68 31.50
CA GLU A 424 -39.90 31.07 32.85
C GLU A 424 -39.25 30.21 33.93
N ALA A 425 -39.14 28.90 33.70
CA ALA A 425 -38.46 27.99 34.62
C ALA A 425 -36.97 28.37 34.79
N ILE A 426 -36.29 28.69 33.68
CA ILE A 426 -34.88 29.12 33.68
C ILE A 426 -34.70 30.44 34.44
N ILE A 427 -35.57 31.44 34.20
CA ILE A 427 -35.55 32.73 34.90
C ILE A 427 -35.69 32.50 36.41
N LEU A 428 -36.71 31.75 36.84
CA LEU A 428 -36.98 31.50 38.25
C LEU A 428 -35.84 30.73 38.93
N LEU A 429 -35.31 29.68 38.30
CA LEU A 429 -34.17 28.93 38.83
C LEU A 429 -32.94 29.84 38.98
N THR A 430 -32.70 30.72 38.01
CA THR A 430 -31.61 31.68 38.04
C THR A 430 -31.75 32.67 39.19
N GLU A 431 -32.94 33.22 39.40
CA GLU A 431 -33.24 34.13 40.53
C GLU A 431 -33.03 33.45 41.87
N LEU A 432 -33.55 32.24 42.05
CA LEU A 432 -33.40 31.48 43.30
C LEU A 432 -31.94 31.18 43.63
N VAL A 433 -31.12 30.80 42.63
CA VAL A 433 -29.68 30.60 42.81
C VAL A 433 -28.99 31.92 43.16
N ARG A 434 -29.36 33.03 42.50
CA ARG A 434 -28.78 34.35 42.75
C ARG A 434 -29.08 34.86 44.16
N GLU A 435 -30.33 34.78 44.61
CA GLU A 435 -30.78 35.21 45.94
C GLU A 435 -30.11 34.40 47.04
N ASN A 436 -29.88 33.11 46.78
CA ASN A 436 -29.34 32.16 47.76
C ASN A 436 -27.88 31.80 47.48
N PHE A 437 -27.12 32.67 46.80
CA PHE A 437 -25.81 32.34 46.24
C PHE A 437 -24.78 31.85 47.29
N ARG A 438 -24.88 32.30 48.54
CA ARG A 438 -24.00 31.85 49.65
C ARG A 438 -24.31 30.44 50.14
N ASN A 439 -25.44 29.84 49.76
CA ASN A 439 -25.86 28.52 50.23
C ASN A 439 -25.50 27.43 49.20
N SER A 440 -24.36 26.76 49.40
CA SER A 440 -23.87 25.72 48.49
C SER A 440 -24.83 24.53 48.34
N LYS A 441 -25.55 24.13 49.40
CA LYS A 441 -26.51 23.02 49.33
C LYS A 441 -27.68 23.35 48.41
N LEU A 442 -28.20 24.58 48.47
CA LEU A 442 -29.27 25.02 47.55
C LEU A 442 -28.76 25.08 46.12
N LYS A 443 -27.55 25.58 45.88
CA LYS A 443 -26.92 25.57 44.55
C LYS A 443 -26.81 24.14 44.00
N GLN A 444 -26.37 23.18 44.82
CA GLN A 444 -26.29 21.77 44.42
C GLN A 444 -27.65 21.16 44.03
N CYS A 445 -28.76 21.65 44.59
CA CYS A 445 -30.11 21.19 44.23
C CYS A 445 -30.69 21.88 42.99
N LEU A 446 -30.41 23.17 42.79
CA LEU A 446 -31.04 23.99 41.74
C LEU A 446 -30.27 23.97 40.42
N LEU A 447 -28.93 23.96 40.48
CA LEU A 447 -28.08 24.01 39.28
C LEU A 447 -28.31 22.84 38.32
N PRO A 448 -28.51 21.57 38.76
CA PRO A 448 -28.79 20.49 37.83
C PRO A 448 -30.03 20.73 36.98
N ALA A 449 -31.13 21.21 37.58
CA ALA A 449 -32.36 21.52 36.87
C ALA A 449 -32.18 22.65 35.85
N LEU A 450 -31.50 23.72 36.25
CA LEU A 450 -31.15 24.83 35.36
C LEU A 450 -30.31 24.34 34.18
N GLY A 451 -29.32 23.50 34.46
CA GLY A 451 -28.43 22.91 33.49
C GLY A 451 -29.11 22.03 32.45
N GLU A 452 -29.94 21.09 32.89
CA GLU A 452 -30.67 20.19 31.99
C GLU A 452 -31.66 20.96 31.11
N LEU A 453 -32.31 22.01 31.63
CA LEU A 453 -33.18 22.88 30.81
C LEU A 453 -32.39 23.65 29.76
N LEU A 454 -31.25 24.24 30.13
CA LEU A 454 -30.37 24.95 29.18
C LEU A 454 -29.85 24.02 28.08
N TYR A 455 -29.49 22.79 28.44
CA TYR A 455 -29.05 21.79 27.47
C TYR A 455 -30.22 21.31 26.57
N LEU A 456 -31.41 21.11 27.15
CA LEU A 456 -32.59 20.72 26.37
C LEU A 456 -32.92 21.76 25.30
N ILE A 457 -33.05 23.04 25.65
CA ILE A 457 -33.36 24.09 24.66
C ILE A 457 -32.26 24.21 23.59
N ALA A 458 -30.99 24.10 24.00
CA ALA A 458 -29.84 24.11 23.09
C ALA A 458 -29.88 22.95 22.09
N SER A 459 -30.21 21.74 22.55
CA SER A 459 -30.30 20.55 21.70
C SER A 459 -31.54 20.58 20.78
N GLN A 460 -32.64 21.18 21.23
CA GLN A 460 -33.86 21.30 20.42
C GLN A 460 -33.72 22.38 19.34
N GLU A 461 -33.00 23.46 19.63
CA GLU A 461 -32.72 24.52 18.65
C GLU A 461 -31.78 24.04 17.53
N GLU A 462 -30.74 23.26 17.87
CA GLU A 462 -29.81 22.66 16.90
C GLU A 462 -30.49 21.74 15.87
N LYS A 463 -31.58 21.06 16.26
CA LYS A 463 -32.33 20.16 15.38
C LYS A 463 -33.23 20.86 14.37
N ARG A 464 -33.45 22.18 14.50
CA ARG A 464 -34.40 22.91 13.66
C ARG A 464 -33.72 23.44 12.39
N GLU A 465 -34.37 23.27 11.25
CA GLU A 465 -33.88 23.75 9.94
C GLU A 465 -33.69 25.27 9.88
N HIS A 466 -34.43 26.02 10.73
CA HIS A 466 -34.33 27.47 10.84
C HIS A 466 -34.10 27.86 12.31
N PRO A 467 -32.86 28.21 12.71
CA PRO A 467 -32.56 28.64 14.07
C PRO A 467 -33.19 30.00 14.33
N ARG A 468 -34.39 30.00 14.91
CA ARG A 468 -34.99 31.17 15.56
C ARG A 468 -34.86 30.97 17.07
N GLU A 469 -34.53 32.04 17.80
CA GLU A 469 -34.49 32.06 19.26
C GLU A 469 -35.90 31.83 19.84
N CYS A 470 -36.37 30.59 19.87
CA CYS A 470 -37.71 30.24 20.33
C CYS A 470 -37.82 30.30 21.86
N TRP A 471 -36.69 30.15 22.56
CA TRP A 471 -36.62 30.21 24.02
C TRP A 471 -35.57 31.23 24.46
N VAL A 472 -36.00 32.31 25.10
CA VAL A 472 -35.10 33.35 25.59
C VAL A 472 -34.44 32.89 26.90
N VAL A 473 -33.11 33.02 26.99
CA VAL A 473 -32.32 32.79 28.21
C VAL A 473 -31.81 34.13 28.74
N PRO A 474 -32.06 34.48 30.02
CA PRO A 474 -31.60 35.76 30.56
C PRO A 474 -30.07 35.78 30.75
N SER A 475 -29.41 36.91 30.44
CA SER A 475 -27.96 37.12 30.68
C SER A 475 -27.54 36.86 32.14
N ALA A 476 -28.49 37.03 33.04
CA ALA A 476 -28.42 36.67 34.45
C ALA A 476 -28.00 35.21 34.70
N ALA A 477 -28.47 34.27 33.88
CA ALA A 477 -28.21 32.84 34.03
C ALA A 477 -26.73 32.53 33.80
N TYR A 478 -26.18 33.02 32.68
CA TYR A 478 -24.76 32.91 32.35
C TYR A 478 -23.88 33.55 33.42
N THR A 479 -24.26 34.74 33.91
CA THR A 479 -23.51 35.44 34.97
C THR A 479 -23.45 34.64 36.27
N VAL A 480 -24.56 34.02 36.67
CA VAL A 480 -24.62 33.19 37.90
C VAL A 480 -23.77 31.94 37.73
N LEU A 481 -23.84 31.27 36.59
CA LEU A 481 -23.03 30.09 36.28
C LEU A 481 -21.53 30.42 36.25
N MET A 482 -21.13 31.54 35.65
CA MET A 482 -19.75 32.03 35.67
C MET A 482 -19.24 32.30 37.09
N ARG A 483 -20.09 32.86 37.96
CA ARG A 483 -19.73 33.07 39.37
C ARG A 483 -19.57 31.74 40.12
N CYS A 484 -20.35 30.71 39.76
CA CYS A 484 -20.24 29.37 40.33
C CYS A 484 -18.98 28.60 39.91
N LEU A 485 -18.15 29.13 39.00
CA LEU A 485 -16.85 28.55 38.62
C LEU A 485 -15.65 29.19 39.35
N ARG A 486 -15.85 30.32 40.03
CA ARG A 486 -14.75 31.13 40.58
C ARG A 486 -14.05 30.44 41.74
N GLU A 487 -12.80 30.85 41.99
CA GLU A 487 -12.05 30.43 43.17
C GLU A 487 -12.81 30.74 44.47
N GLY A 488 -12.74 29.81 45.43
CA GLY A 488 -13.42 29.92 46.73
C GLY A 488 -14.81 29.29 46.79
N GLU A 489 -15.38 28.87 45.66
CA GLU A 489 -16.66 28.15 45.63
C GLU A 489 -16.56 26.67 46.02
N ASP A 490 -17.70 26.09 46.42
CA ASP A 490 -17.80 24.67 46.76
C ASP A 490 -17.43 23.79 45.54
N ARG A 491 -16.62 22.75 45.77
CA ARG A 491 -16.08 21.93 44.67
C ARG A 491 -17.16 21.22 43.85
N VAL A 492 -18.26 20.83 44.49
CA VAL A 492 -19.39 20.20 43.79
C VAL A 492 -20.14 21.24 42.96
N VAL A 493 -20.28 22.47 43.46
CA VAL A 493 -20.87 23.60 42.71
C VAL A 493 -20.00 23.95 41.49
N ASN A 494 -18.68 24.03 41.65
CA ASN A 494 -17.74 24.22 40.54
C ASN A 494 -17.90 23.12 39.48
N HIS A 495 -18.05 21.87 39.92
CA HIS A 495 -18.21 20.73 39.01
C HIS A 495 -19.55 20.76 38.28
N LEU A 496 -20.65 21.07 38.97
CA LEU A 496 -21.96 21.26 38.33
C LEU A 496 -21.91 22.40 37.30
N ALA A 497 -21.36 23.56 37.65
CA ALA A 497 -21.25 24.69 36.72
C ALA A 497 -20.40 24.33 35.49
N ALA A 498 -19.24 23.70 35.68
CA ALA A 498 -18.39 23.24 34.57
C ALA A 498 -19.12 22.19 33.71
N LYS A 499 -19.91 21.31 34.32
CA LYS A 499 -20.67 20.27 33.63
C LYS A 499 -21.83 20.84 32.80
N ILE A 500 -22.48 21.89 33.29
CA ILE A 500 -23.53 22.60 32.54
C ILE A 500 -22.94 23.20 31.27
N ILE A 501 -21.80 23.88 31.40
CA ILE A 501 -21.09 24.47 30.27
C ILE A 501 -20.61 23.40 29.29
N GLU A 502 -20.06 22.29 29.80
CA GLU A 502 -19.68 21.13 28.99
C GLU A 502 -20.86 20.63 28.14
N ASN A 503 -22.03 20.40 28.75
CA ASN A 503 -23.17 19.86 28.01
C ASN A 503 -23.74 20.88 27.00
N VAL A 504 -24.00 22.12 27.42
CA VAL A 504 -24.60 23.13 26.53
C VAL A 504 -23.70 23.43 25.33
N CYS A 505 -22.39 23.59 25.54
CA CYS A 505 -21.43 23.84 24.48
C CYS A 505 -21.12 22.62 23.59
N THR A 506 -21.78 21.46 23.82
CA THR A 506 -21.69 20.32 22.89
C THR A 506 -22.53 20.56 21.62
N THR A 507 -23.67 21.22 21.79
CA THR A 507 -24.58 21.61 20.69
C THR A 507 -23.95 22.70 19.82
N LEU A 508 -24.50 23.00 18.64
CA LEU A 508 -24.25 24.17 17.78
C LEU A 508 -25.38 25.22 17.89
N SER A 509 -25.77 25.61 19.10
CA SER A 509 -26.87 26.56 19.36
C SER A 509 -26.38 27.97 19.74
N CYS A 510 -27.24 29.00 19.60
CA CYS A 510 -26.90 30.34 20.06
C CYS A 510 -26.75 30.40 21.59
N HIS A 511 -27.40 29.49 22.32
CA HIS A 511 -27.34 29.44 23.78
C HIS A 511 -25.93 29.14 24.32
N ALA A 512 -25.10 28.43 23.57
CA ALA A 512 -23.70 28.20 23.95
C ALA A 512 -22.85 29.46 23.88
N GLN A 513 -23.18 30.42 22.99
CA GLN A 513 -22.44 31.67 22.84
C GLN A 513 -22.50 32.53 24.11
N GLY A 514 -23.56 32.40 24.92
CA GLY A 514 -23.69 33.12 26.19
C GLY A 514 -22.62 32.79 27.24
N PHE A 515 -21.87 31.69 27.09
CA PHE A 515 -20.75 31.34 27.96
C PHE A 515 -19.39 31.89 27.49
N ILE A 516 -19.30 32.36 26.25
CA ILE A 516 -18.06 32.82 25.64
C ILE A 516 -17.73 34.20 26.21
N THR A 517 -16.77 34.24 27.12
CA THR A 517 -16.27 35.47 27.75
C THR A 517 -14.75 35.45 27.78
N GLY A 518 -14.08 36.60 27.90
CA GLY A 518 -12.62 36.63 27.99
C GLY A 518 -12.03 35.91 29.22
N GLU A 519 -12.85 35.68 30.26
CA GLU A 519 -12.40 35.03 31.51
C GLU A 519 -12.68 33.52 31.56
N ILE A 520 -13.55 32.98 30.70
CA ILE A 520 -13.99 31.57 30.80
C ILE A 520 -12.82 30.58 30.70
N GLY A 521 -11.90 30.82 29.76
CA GLY A 521 -10.71 30.00 29.58
C GLY A 521 -9.86 29.92 30.85
N PRO A 522 -9.34 31.06 31.34
CA PRO A 522 -8.60 31.14 32.60
C PRO A 522 -9.28 30.50 33.80
N VAL A 523 -10.60 30.66 33.94
CA VAL A 523 -11.36 30.14 35.08
C VAL A 523 -11.46 28.61 35.01
N LEU A 524 -11.79 28.04 33.85
CA LEU A 524 -11.81 26.58 33.66
C LEU A 524 -10.42 25.97 33.81
N TRP A 525 -9.38 26.65 33.31
CA TRP A 525 -8.00 26.20 33.47
C TRP A 525 -7.54 26.20 34.94
N TYR A 526 -7.98 27.19 35.73
CA TYR A 526 -7.73 27.21 37.17
C TYR A 526 -8.33 25.97 37.86
N LEU A 527 -9.59 25.61 37.55
CA LEU A 527 -10.22 24.40 38.10
C LEU A 527 -9.46 23.12 37.71
N PHE A 528 -8.96 23.03 36.48
CA PHE A 528 -8.12 21.93 36.01
C PHE A 528 -6.83 21.79 36.85
N THR A 529 -6.13 22.90 37.07
CA THR A 529 -4.80 22.89 37.72
C THR A 529 -4.87 22.79 39.25
N HIS A 530 -5.91 23.35 39.87
CA HIS A 530 -6.00 23.49 41.34
C HIS A 530 -6.99 22.54 42.01
N SER A 531 -7.78 21.78 41.24
CA SER A 531 -8.63 20.71 41.80
C SER A 531 -7.79 19.50 42.22
N THR A 532 -8.22 18.78 43.26
CA THR A 532 -7.69 17.45 43.60
C THR A 532 -8.59 16.31 43.12
N VAL A 533 -9.71 16.63 42.45
CA VAL A 533 -10.72 15.68 41.97
C VAL A 533 -10.58 15.51 40.47
N ASP A 534 -10.17 14.31 40.02
CA ASP A 534 -9.89 14.06 38.60
C ASP A 534 -11.12 14.19 37.71
N SER A 535 -12.32 13.82 38.19
CA SER A 535 -13.55 14.00 37.43
C SER A 535 -13.85 15.48 37.15
N LEU A 536 -13.56 16.38 38.10
CA LEU A 536 -13.66 17.82 37.91
C LEU A 536 -12.59 18.32 36.93
N LYS A 537 -11.33 17.86 37.05
CA LYS A 537 -10.26 18.22 36.13
C LYS A 537 -10.62 17.90 34.68
N ILE A 538 -11.09 16.66 34.44
CA ILE A 538 -11.53 16.21 33.12
C ILE A 538 -12.68 17.08 32.64
N THR A 539 -13.71 17.32 33.47
CA THR A 539 -14.88 18.13 33.10
C THR A 539 -14.50 19.57 32.74
N ALA A 540 -13.58 20.19 33.49
CA ALA A 540 -13.13 21.56 33.23
C ALA A 540 -12.39 21.69 31.89
N VAL A 541 -11.47 20.77 31.58
CA VAL A 541 -10.77 20.75 30.29
C VAL A 541 -11.73 20.38 29.15
N SER A 542 -12.66 19.47 29.40
CA SER A 542 -13.69 19.03 28.45
C SER A 542 -14.65 20.17 28.08
N ALA A 543 -15.05 20.99 29.06
CA ALA A 543 -15.83 22.21 28.87
C ALA A 543 -15.05 23.25 28.06
N LEU A 544 -13.77 23.46 28.40
CA LEU A 544 -12.89 24.37 27.67
C LEU A 544 -12.70 23.95 26.20
N CYS A 545 -12.56 22.64 25.95
CA CYS A 545 -12.46 22.08 24.61
C CYS A 545 -13.69 22.39 23.74
N ARG A 546 -14.88 22.26 24.32
CA ARG A 546 -16.15 22.58 23.65
C ARG A 546 -16.35 24.07 23.43
N ILE A 547 -15.95 24.92 24.38
CA ILE A 547 -15.95 26.38 24.17
C ILE A 547 -15.00 26.77 23.03
N THR A 548 -13.84 26.11 22.95
CA THR A 548 -12.85 26.34 21.88
C THR A 548 -13.44 26.06 20.50
N ARG A 549 -14.43 25.16 20.38
CA ARG A 549 -15.15 24.87 19.13
C ARG A 549 -15.87 26.10 18.58
N TYR A 550 -16.41 26.92 19.48
CA TYR A 550 -17.09 28.17 19.12
C TYR A 550 -16.14 29.34 19.00
N SER A 551 -15.17 29.42 19.91
CA SER A 551 -14.26 30.55 20.00
C SER A 551 -12.88 30.07 20.43
N PRO A 552 -11.97 29.80 19.47
CA PRO A 552 -10.62 29.34 19.78
C PRO A 552 -9.80 30.34 20.61
N SER A 553 -10.20 31.62 20.61
CA SER A 553 -9.66 32.66 21.49
C SER A 553 -9.83 32.35 22.99
N ALA A 554 -10.79 31.50 23.37
CA ALA A 554 -10.94 31.05 24.75
C ALA A 554 -9.71 30.25 25.22
N PHE A 555 -9.17 29.36 24.38
CA PHE A 555 -7.93 28.64 24.70
C PHE A 555 -6.70 29.54 24.57
N GLN A 556 -6.70 30.47 23.60
CA GLN A 556 -5.67 31.51 23.47
C GLN A 556 -5.50 32.30 24.78
N SER A 557 -6.59 32.77 25.38
CA SER A 557 -6.57 33.53 26.63
C SER A 557 -5.95 32.76 27.81
N VAL A 558 -6.01 31.42 27.79
CA VAL A 558 -5.33 30.56 28.76
C VAL A 558 -3.82 30.61 28.55
N ILE A 559 -3.36 30.47 27.31
CA ILE A 559 -1.94 30.53 26.95
C ILE A 559 -1.35 31.89 27.29
N GLU A 560 -2.08 32.98 27.02
CA GLU A 560 -1.64 34.34 27.35
C GLU A 560 -1.52 34.57 28.85
N LYS A 561 -2.42 33.99 29.66
CA LYS A 561 -2.41 34.17 31.11
C LYS A 561 -1.44 33.26 31.84
N VAL A 562 -1.33 32.00 31.43
CA VAL A 562 -0.58 30.95 32.16
C VAL A 562 0.78 30.65 31.52
N GLY A 563 0.96 31.00 30.25
CA GLY A 563 2.18 30.76 29.48
C GLY A 563 2.16 29.43 28.72
N LEU A 564 2.69 29.45 27.49
CA LEU A 564 2.72 28.29 26.59
C LEU A 564 3.44 27.08 27.21
N THR A 565 4.60 27.28 27.84
CA THR A 565 5.39 26.20 28.46
C THR A 565 4.60 25.43 29.52
N ALA A 566 3.80 26.11 30.35
CA ALA A 566 2.98 25.47 31.35
C ALA A 566 1.85 24.63 30.73
N VAL A 567 1.26 25.11 29.63
CA VAL A 567 0.24 24.37 28.87
C VAL A 567 0.87 23.14 28.21
N VAL A 568 2.05 23.27 27.57
CA VAL A 568 2.76 22.13 26.95
C VAL A 568 3.17 21.09 28.00
N ASN A 569 3.64 21.51 29.17
CA ASN A 569 3.95 20.61 30.29
C ASN A 569 2.71 19.87 30.81
N SER A 570 1.54 20.52 30.78
CA SER A 570 0.27 19.89 31.16
C SER A 570 -0.20 18.88 30.11
N LEU A 571 0.07 19.11 28.83
CA LEU A 571 -0.15 18.14 27.76
C LEU A 571 0.77 16.91 27.92
N ALA A 572 2.06 17.14 28.18
CA ALA A 572 3.04 16.06 28.33
C ALA A 572 2.70 15.11 29.51
N ASN A 573 2.27 15.66 30.64
CA ASN A 573 2.04 14.90 31.88
C ASN A 573 0.55 14.60 32.16
N GLY A 574 -0.35 14.99 31.26
CA GLY A 574 -1.78 14.80 31.43
C GLY A 574 -2.21 13.34 31.29
N ILE A 575 -3.31 12.96 31.94
CA ILE A 575 -3.97 11.67 31.68
C ILE A 575 -4.57 11.63 30.27
N CYS A 576 -4.80 10.42 29.73
CA CYS A 576 -5.25 10.21 28.34
C CYS A 576 -6.42 11.12 27.92
N LYS A 577 -7.45 11.28 28.77
CA LYS A 577 -8.61 12.12 28.45
C LYS A 577 -8.28 13.61 28.37
N ILE A 578 -7.38 14.09 29.22
CA ILE A 578 -6.92 15.49 29.20
C ILE A 578 -6.05 15.73 27.97
N GLN A 579 -5.14 14.80 27.65
CA GLN A 579 -4.32 14.85 26.44
C GLN A 579 -5.18 14.93 25.17
N GLN A 580 -6.23 14.10 25.08
CA GLN A 580 -7.18 14.11 23.97
C GLN A 580 -7.81 15.50 23.77
N TYR A 581 -8.37 16.09 24.83
CA TYR A 581 -8.99 17.42 24.74
C TYR A 581 -7.98 18.53 24.44
N MET A 582 -6.79 18.46 25.01
CA MET A 582 -5.74 19.45 24.74
C MET A 582 -5.26 19.40 23.29
N LEU A 583 -5.04 18.21 22.72
CA LEU A 583 -4.72 18.07 21.30
C LEU A 583 -5.82 18.64 20.40
N THR A 584 -7.09 18.40 20.76
CA THR A 584 -8.25 18.97 20.06
C THR A 584 -8.25 20.49 20.09
N MET A 585 -7.98 21.10 21.25
CA MET A 585 -7.91 22.55 21.38
C MET A 585 -6.73 23.17 20.62
N PHE A 586 -5.56 22.52 20.64
CA PHE A 586 -4.42 22.94 19.82
C PHE A 586 -4.76 22.89 18.33
N SER A 587 -5.39 21.81 17.87
CA SER A 587 -5.82 21.65 16.47
C SER A 587 -6.88 22.67 16.06
N ALA A 588 -7.87 22.96 16.92
CA ALA A 588 -8.86 24.01 16.67
C ALA A 588 -8.22 25.40 16.56
N MET A 589 -7.32 25.73 17.49
CA MET A 589 -6.66 27.04 17.53
C MET A 589 -5.72 27.25 16.33
N LEU A 590 -4.91 26.24 15.99
CA LEU A 590 -3.99 26.28 14.85
C LEU A 590 -4.76 26.38 13.52
N SER A 591 -5.90 25.68 13.36
CA SER A 591 -6.75 25.77 12.17
C SER A 591 -7.33 27.18 11.92
N CYS A 592 -7.40 28.02 12.95
CA CYS A 592 -7.85 29.41 12.87
C CYS A 592 -6.70 30.42 12.77
N GLY A 593 -5.44 29.96 12.67
CA GLY A 593 -4.26 30.81 12.57
C GLY A 593 -3.86 31.54 13.86
N ILE A 594 -4.45 31.18 15.01
CA ILE A 594 -4.19 31.83 16.30
C ILE A 594 -2.89 31.29 16.92
N HIS A 595 -2.02 32.19 17.39
CA HIS A 595 -0.67 31.87 17.90
C HIS A 595 0.21 31.04 16.95
N LEU A 596 -0.16 30.98 15.66
CA LEU A 596 0.45 30.14 14.64
C LEU A 596 1.97 30.29 14.61
N GLN A 597 2.47 31.53 14.46
CA GLN A 597 3.92 31.79 14.40
C GLN A 597 4.68 31.39 15.66
N ARG A 598 4.07 31.52 16.85
CA ARG A 598 4.72 31.19 18.12
C ARG A 598 4.83 29.68 18.33
N LEU A 599 3.75 28.94 18.04
CA LEU A 599 3.71 27.48 18.23
C LEU A 599 4.54 26.73 17.20
N ILE A 600 4.54 27.21 15.97
CA ILE A 600 5.27 26.61 14.86
C ILE A 600 6.78 26.60 15.05
N GLN A 601 7.31 27.57 15.79
CA GLN A 601 8.74 27.70 16.04
C GLN A 601 9.18 27.00 17.33
N GLU A 602 8.24 26.53 18.14
CA GLU A 602 8.50 25.96 19.46
C GLU A 602 8.89 24.46 19.36
N LYS A 603 10.20 24.19 19.38
CA LYS A 603 10.72 22.80 19.28
C LYS A 603 10.21 21.89 20.41
N ASP A 604 10.03 22.42 21.61
CA ASP A 604 9.50 21.68 22.77
C ASP A 604 8.05 21.23 22.56
N PHE A 605 7.27 22.02 21.81
CA PHE A 605 5.91 21.63 21.44
C PHE A 605 5.93 20.45 20.48
N VAL A 606 6.69 20.53 19.38
CA VAL A 606 6.80 19.45 18.39
C VAL A 606 7.32 18.17 19.03
N THR A 607 8.38 18.24 19.84
CA THR A 607 8.92 17.05 20.54
C THR A 607 7.92 16.46 21.53
N THR A 608 7.08 17.27 22.17
CA THR A 608 5.98 16.78 23.02
C THR A 608 4.91 16.05 22.19
N ILE A 609 4.53 16.60 21.02
CA ILE A 609 3.60 15.93 20.09
C ILE A 609 4.18 14.59 19.60
N MET A 610 5.47 14.55 19.24
CA MET A 610 6.16 13.34 18.84
C MET A 610 6.12 12.26 19.93
N ARG A 611 6.31 12.64 21.21
CA ARG A 611 6.21 11.70 22.35
C ARG A 611 4.80 11.11 22.50
N LEU A 612 3.75 11.87 22.18
CA LEU A 612 2.37 11.39 22.26
C LEU A 612 2.05 10.32 21.21
N LEU A 613 2.85 10.18 20.15
CA LEU A 613 2.76 9.08 19.19
C LEU A 613 3.15 7.72 19.81
N GLU A 614 3.73 7.69 21.00
CA GLU A 614 3.98 6.47 21.77
C GLU A 614 2.77 6.01 22.59
N SER A 615 1.70 6.83 22.67
CA SER A 615 0.52 6.53 23.47
C SER A 615 -0.15 5.22 23.07
N PRO A 616 -0.64 4.40 24.03
CA PRO A 616 -1.42 3.21 23.72
C PRO A 616 -2.76 3.55 23.06
N SER A 617 -3.30 4.75 23.30
CA SER A 617 -4.58 5.20 22.74
C SER A 617 -4.44 5.58 21.27
N THR A 618 -5.11 4.84 20.38
CA THR A 618 -5.16 5.13 18.93
C THR A 618 -5.65 6.55 18.65
N LEU A 619 -6.62 7.03 19.41
CA LEU A 619 -7.20 8.36 19.27
C LEU A 619 -6.21 9.48 19.62
N ILE A 620 -5.38 9.29 20.65
CA ILE A 620 -4.34 10.27 21.01
C ILE A 620 -3.31 10.34 19.90
N ARG A 621 -2.87 9.19 19.36
CA ARG A 621 -1.94 9.15 18.24
C ARG A 621 -2.52 9.84 17.00
N ALA A 622 -3.78 9.55 16.65
CA ALA A 622 -4.47 10.18 15.52
C ALA A 622 -4.56 11.70 15.66
N LYS A 623 -4.95 12.22 16.83
CA LYS A 623 -4.99 13.67 17.09
C LYS A 623 -3.60 14.30 17.14
N ALA A 624 -2.58 13.58 17.62
CA ALA A 624 -1.20 14.05 17.59
C ALA A 624 -0.68 14.17 16.14
N PHE A 625 -1.00 13.21 15.26
CA PHE A 625 -0.71 13.34 13.83
C PHE A 625 -1.43 14.54 13.20
N LEU A 626 -2.70 14.79 13.56
CA LEU A 626 -3.45 15.94 13.05
C LEU A 626 -2.83 17.29 13.49
N VAL A 627 -2.44 17.41 14.76
CA VAL A 627 -1.73 18.61 15.26
C VAL A 627 -0.39 18.77 14.56
N LEU A 628 0.36 17.68 14.37
CA LEU A 628 1.63 17.71 13.66
C LEU A 628 1.46 18.16 12.20
N LEU A 629 0.46 17.64 11.50
CA LEU A 629 0.12 18.07 10.13
C LEU A 629 -0.10 19.59 10.06
N GLN A 630 -0.87 20.16 10.98
CA GLN A 630 -1.10 21.62 11.01
C GLN A 630 0.18 22.42 11.25
N VAL A 631 1.12 21.91 12.06
CA VAL A 631 2.44 22.54 12.23
C VAL A 631 3.25 22.46 10.92
N LEU A 632 3.26 21.31 10.26
CA LEU A 632 4.04 21.06 9.05
C LEU A 632 3.52 21.81 7.82
N ILE A 633 2.21 22.03 7.70
CA ILE A 633 1.61 22.87 6.64
C ILE A 633 2.18 24.29 6.67
N ASN A 634 2.51 24.79 7.86
CA ASN A 634 2.93 26.17 8.04
C ASN A 634 4.44 26.34 8.27
N ASN A 635 5.19 25.25 8.51
CA ASN A 635 6.65 25.28 8.62
C ASN A 635 7.32 23.96 8.25
N ARG A 636 7.97 23.97 7.09
CA ARG A 636 8.73 22.85 6.54
C ARG A 636 9.93 22.45 7.40
N GLU A 637 10.57 23.37 8.12
CA GLU A 637 11.76 23.05 8.93
C GLU A 637 11.44 22.09 10.07
N MET A 638 10.21 22.12 10.59
CA MET A 638 9.76 21.19 11.63
C MET A 638 9.63 19.75 11.11
N LEU A 639 9.58 19.55 9.79
CA LEU A 639 9.62 18.21 9.20
C LEU A 639 10.94 17.51 9.50
N LEU A 640 12.08 18.23 9.37
CA LEU A 640 13.39 17.68 9.69
C LEU A 640 13.47 17.23 11.14
N LEU A 641 13.04 18.10 12.07
CA LEU A 641 13.00 17.77 13.49
C LEU A 641 12.12 16.53 13.76
N SER A 642 10.99 16.43 13.08
CA SER A 642 10.06 15.30 13.24
C SER A 642 10.64 14.00 12.68
N CYS A 643 11.28 14.04 11.51
CA CYS A 643 11.98 12.89 10.92
C CYS A 643 13.12 12.40 11.84
N GLN A 644 13.93 13.31 12.38
CA GLN A 644 14.98 12.99 13.37
C GLN A 644 14.38 12.39 14.65
N ALA A 645 13.18 12.82 15.05
CA ALA A 645 12.40 12.26 16.15
C ALA A 645 11.60 10.99 15.76
N ARG A 646 12.03 10.26 14.72
CA ARG A 646 11.47 8.96 14.28
C ARG A 646 10.03 9.00 13.76
N LEU A 647 9.58 10.13 13.20
CA LEU A 647 8.23 10.28 12.62
C LEU A 647 7.89 9.17 11.63
N VAL A 648 8.79 8.89 10.69
CA VAL A 648 8.58 7.87 9.66
C VAL A 648 8.28 6.49 10.26
N MET A 649 8.98 6.11 11.32
CA MET A 649 8.76 4.84 12.02
C MET A 649 7.37 4.76 12.67
N TYR A 650 6.85 5.87 13.23
CA TYR A 650 5.50 5.89 13.78
C TYR A 650 4.42 5.82 12.68
N ILE A 651 4.63 6.51 11.56
CA ILE A 651 3.74 6.44 10.39
C ILE A 651 3.68 5.00 9.87
N GLU A 652 4.82 4.34 9.67
CA GLU A 652 4.87 2.93 9.22
C GLU A 652 4.19 1.97 10.21
N ARG A 653 4.43 2.15 11.51
CA ARG A 653 3.86 1.31 12.56
C ARG A 653 2.33 1.37 12.56
N ASP A 654 1.75 2.57 12.44
CA ASP A 654 0.29 2.74 12.48
C ASP A 654 -0.36 2.51 11.11
N SER A 655 0.33 2.74 9.99
CA SER A 655 -0.13 2.39 8.63
C SER A 655 -0.23 0.87 8.41
N ARG A 656 0.71 0.07 8.93
CA ARG A 656 0.62 -1.41 8.89
C ARG A 656 -0.55 -1.97 9.70
N LYS A 657 -1.12 -1.20 10.63
CA LYS A 657 -2.25 -1.63 11.46
C LYS A 657 -3.60 -1.28 10.85
N THR A 658 -3.63 -0.37 9.87
CA THR A 658 -4.85 0.06 9.18
C THR A 658 -5.14 -0.75 7.91
N THR A 659 -4.20 -1.58 7.42
CA THR A 659 -4.42 -2.48 6.27
C THR A 659 -5.53 -3.52 6.53
N PRO A 660 -6.42 -3.74 5.55
CA PRO A 660 -7.64 -4.54 5.72
C PRO A 660 -7.31 -6.02 5.94
N GLY A 661 -7.77 -6.61 7.05
CA GLY A 661 -7.56 -8.02 7.38
C GLY A 661 -7.85 -8.43 8.83
N LYS A 662 -8.07 -7.47 9.75
CA LYS A 662 -8.50 -7.74 11.13
C LYS A 662 -9.57 -6.74 11.56
N GLU A 663 -10.59 -7.24 12.26
CA GLU A 663 -11.81 -6.53 12.72
C GLU A 663 -11.55 -5.06 13.10
N GLN A 664 -12.04 -4.13 12.28
CA GLN A 664 -11.86 -2.70 12.50
C GLN A 664 -12.84 -2.19 13.56
N GLN A 665 -12.31 -1.83 14.73
CA GLN A 665 -12.98 -0.94 15.68
C GLN A 665 -12.86 0.50 15.15
N GLY A 666 -13.92 1.32 15.22
CA GLY A 666 -14.00 2.66 14.60
C GLY A 666 -12.86 3.66 14.92
N GLY A 667 -12.05 3.41 15.96
CA GLY A 667 -10.82 4.18 16.20
C GLY A 667 -9.71 3.95 15.16
N SER A 668 -9.77 2.88 14.37
CA SER A 668 -8.83 2.58 13.29
C SER A 668 -9.08 3.44 12.05
N GLU A 669 -10.35 3.76 11.75
CA GLU A 669 -10.72 4.56 10.57
C GLU A 669 -10.29 6.02 10.74
N TYR A 670 -10.56 6.63 11.89
CA TYR A 670 -10.13 8.00 12.19
C TYR A 670 -8.61 8.16 12.14
N LEU A 671 -7.88 7.17 12.67
CA LEU A 671 -6.41 7.16 12.58
C LEU A 671 -5.93 7.06 11.13
N SER A 672 -6.57 6.22 10.30
CA SER A 672 -6.25 6.13 8.87
C SER A 672 -6.42 7.48 8.19
N LYS A 673 -7.58 8.13 8.33
CA LYS A 673 -7.85 9.44 7.73
C LYS A 673 -6.80 10.50 8.13
N CYS A 674 -6.41 10.56 9.40
CA CYS A 674 -5.36 11.47 9.85
C CYS A 674 -3.98 11.14 9.25
N LEU A 675 -3.64 9.85 9.14
CA LEU A 675 -2.38 9.40 8.55
C LEU A 675 -2.33 9.69 7.04
N ASP A 676 -3.42 9.41 6.33
CA ASP A 676 -3.52 9.59 4.88
C ASP A 676 -3.32 11.07 4.53
N LEU A 677 -3.93 12.01 5.27
CA LEU A 677 -3.69 13.45 5.10
C LEU A 677 -2.24 13.86 5.39
N LEU A 678 -1.63 13.30 6.44
CA LEU A 678 -0.24 13.62 6.79
C LEU A 678 0.73 13.09 5.72
N ILE A 679 0.52 11.87 5.26
CA ILE A 679 1.31 11.24 4.21
C ILE A 679 1.19 12.07 2.94
N TYR A 680 -0.04 12.40 2.55
CA TYR A 680 -0.33 13.21 1.37
C TYR A 680 0.39 14.57 1.40
N HIS A 681 0.32 15.29 2.53
CA HIS A 681 1.05 16.56 2.70
C HIS A 681 2.57 16.38 2.56
N ILE A 682 3.15 15.40 3.23
CA ILE A 682 4.61 15.15 3.19
C ILE A 682 5.07 14.80 1.77
N VAL A 683 4.32 13.98 1.03
CA VAL A 683 4.62 13.64 -0.37
C VAL A 683 4.61 14.89 -1.25
N ARG A 684 3.63 15.78 -1.06
CA ARG A 684 3.50 17.02 -1.84
C ARG A 684 4.58 18.07 -1.54
N GLU A 685 5.09 18.10 -0.31
CA GLU A 685 6.14 19.05 0.08
C GLU A 685 7.53 18.65 -0.43
N LEU A 686 7.76 17.37 -0.72
CA LEU A 686 9.07 16.84 -1.10
C LEU A 686 9.63 17.46 -2.40
N PRO A 687 8.87 17.60 -3.52
CA PRO A 687 9.36 18.32 -4.70
C PRO A 687 9.79 19.76 -4.40
N GLY A 688 9.07 20.45 -3.50
CA GLY A 688 9.44 21.79 -3.05
C GLY A 688 10.76 21.82 -2.29
N ILE A 689 11.01 20.83 -1.41
CA ILE A 689 12.28 20.70 -0.68
C ILE A 689 13.44 20.46 -1.64
N LEU A 690 13.31 19.52 -2.58
CA LEU A 690 14.34 19.29 -3.60
C LEU A 690 14.54 20.52 -4.48
N GLY A 691 13.46 21.19 -4.91
CA GLY A 691 13.52 22.41 -5.71
C GLY A 691 14.28 23.54 -5.02
N ASP A 692 14.05 23.76 -3.72
CA ASP A 692 14.75 24.77 -2.92
C ASP A 692 16.26 24.45 -2.81
N VAL A 693 16.62 23.18 -2.61
CA VAL A 693 18.01 22.71 -2.59
C VAL A 693 18.68 22.93 -3.94
N LEU A 694 18.04 22.50 -5.03
CA LEU A 694 18.55 22.66 -6.39
C LEU A 694 18.71 24.13 -6.78
N ALA A 695 17.74 24.98 -6.44
CA ALA A 695 17.81 26.42 -6.68
C ALA A 695 18.97 27.07 -5.91
N ALA A 696 19.18 26.69 -4.64
CA ALA A 696 20.29 27.18 -3.83
C ALA A 696 21.65 26.76 -4.42
N LEU A 697 21.78 25.51 -4.89
CA LEU A 697 23.00 25.00 -5.54
C LEU A 697 23.24 25.65 -6.90
N THR A 698 22.19 25.83 -7.71
CA THR A 698 22.27 26.51 -9.02
C THR A 698 22.83 27.92 -8.88
N ASN A 699 22.43 28.66 -7.84
CA ASN A 699 22.89 30.02 -7.58
C ASN A 699 24.39 30.15 -7.28
N VAL A 700 25.04 29.06 -6.85
CA VAL A 700 26.48 29.03 -6.52
C VAL A 700 27.32 28.23 -7.51
N SER A 701 26.68 27.57 -8.48
CA SER A 701 27.35 26.78 -9.52
C SER A 701 28.43 27.59 -10.26
N GLY A 702 29.63 27.01 -10.38
CA GLY A 702 30.78 27.62 -11.06
C GLY A 702 31.42 28.80 -10.33
N ARG A 703 31.02 29.09 -9.08
CA ARG A 703 31.59 30.19 -8.28
C ARG A 703 32.51 29.65 -7.19
N LYS A 704 33.69 30.27 -7.05
CA LYS A 704 34.65 29.96 -5.98
C LYS A 704 34.32 30.63 -4.65
N HIS A 705 33.56 31.73 -4.65
CA HIS A 705 33.22 32.50 -3.46
C HIS A 705 31.74 32.93 -3.47
N PRO A 706 30.84 32.15 -2.84
CA PRO A 706 29.44 32.53 -2.68
C PRO A 706 29.28 33.80 -1.84
N SER A 707 28.33 34.66 -2.19
CA SER A 707 28.00 35.85 -1.39
C SER A 707 27.40 35.46 -0.03
N THR A 708 27.39 36.39 0.93
CA THR A 708 26.78 36.18 2.26
C THR A 708 25.30 35.79 2.19
N VAL A 709 24.56 36.32 1.21
CA VAL A 709 23.14 35.97 0.98
C VAL A 709 23.01 34.53 0.50
N GLN A 710 23.85 34.11 -0.44
CA GLN A 710 23.86 32.74 -0.97
C GLN A 710 24.31 31.72 0.08
N ALA A 711 25.35 32.05 0.85
CA ALA A 711 25.81 31.21 1.96
C ALA A 711 24.70 31.04 3.03
N LYS A 712 23.93 32.09 3.31
CA LYS A 712 22.77 32.00 4.20
C LYS A 712 21.69 31.09 3.62
N GLN A 713 21.36 31.20 2.33
CA GLN A 713 20.38 30.34 1.67
C GLN A 713 20.79 28.86 1.72
N LEU A 714 22.05 28.54 1.41
CA LEU A 714 22.57 27.17 1.51
C LEU A 714 22.46 26.60 2.93
N LYS A 715 22.78 27.40 3.97
CA LYS A 715 22.65 26.98 5.38
C LYS A 715 21.21 26.71 5.81
N MET A 716 20.21 27.25 5.09
CA MET A 716 18.80 27.00 5.35
C MET A 716 18.29 25.77 4.59
N CYS A 717 18.66 25.61 3.31
CA CYS A 717 18.10 24.57 2.45
C CYS A 717 18.80 23.20 2.60
N LEU A 718 20.13 23.16 2.65
CA LEU A 718 20.88 21.89 2.62
C LEU A 718 20.61 20.96 3.83
N PRO A 719 20.40 21.46 5.06
CA PRO A 719 20.02 20.60 6.18
C PRO A 719 18.72 19.83 6.00
N MET A 720 17.92 20.13 4.96
CA MET A 720 16.70 19.39 4.65
C MET A 720 16.95 18.09 3.88
N MET A 721 18.13 17.86 3.32
CA MET A 721 18.44 16.66 2.54
C MET A 721 18.20 15.33 3.31
N PRO A 722 18.49 15.22 4.63
CA PRO A 722 18.17 14.01 5.40
C PRO A 722 16.67 13.66 5.42
N VAL A 723 15.76 14.62 5.20
CA VAL A 723 14.33 14.30 5.05
C VAL A 723 14.09 13.43 3.83
N VAL A 724 14.75 13.71 2.70
CA VAL A 724 14.65 12.89 1.48
C VAL A 724 15.08 11.46 1.78
N LEU A 725 16.21 11.28 2.47
CA LEU A 725 16.71 9.96 2.89
C LEU A 725 15.68 9.22 3.76
N HIS A 726 15.13 9.89 4.78
CA HIS A 726 14.15 9.29 5.67
C HIS A 726 12.85 8.86 4.96
N LEU A 727 12.43 9.60 3.94
CA LEU A 727 11.23 9.26 3.17
C LEU A 727 11.49 8.13 2.17
N VAL A 728 12.62 8.16 1.46
CA VAL A 728 13.00 7.10 0.49
C VAL A 728 13.26 5.76 1.18
N THR A 729 13.78 5.78 2.41
CA THR A 729 13.96 4.56 3.21
C THR A 729 12.64 3.97 3.72
N SER A 730 11.53 4.70 3.63
CA SER A 730 10.22 4.24 4.10
C SER A 730 9.46 3.43 3.05
N GLN A 731 8.86 2.32 3.46
CA GLN A 731 7.99 1.52 2.57
C GLN A 731 6.67 2.23 2.23
N VAL A 732 6.23 3.20 3.05
CA VAL A 732 4.95 3.93 2.88
C VAL A 732 5.12 5.06 1.87
N PHE A 733 6.22 5.80 1.98
CA PHE A 733 6.48 6.97 1.14
C PHE A 733 7.16 6.62 -0.18
N ARG A 734 8.15 5.71 -0.18
CA ARG A 734 8.96 5.35 -1.35
C ARG A 734 8.16 5.17 -2.65
N PRO A 735 7.10 4.33 -2.72
CA PRO A 735 6.37 4.12 -3.97
C PRO A 735 5.61 5.37 -4.45
N GLN A 736 5.35 6.34 -3.57
CA GLN A 736 4.64 7.57 -3.92
C GLN A 736 5.58 8.71 -4.32
N ILE A 737 6.85 8.66 -3.89
CA ILE A 737 7.83 9.75 -4.10
C ILE A 737 8.85 9.48 -5.20
N VAL A 738 9.20 8.22 -5.47
CA VAL A 738 10.18 7.87 -6.51
C VAL A 738 9.47 7.88 -7.87
N THR A 739 9.26 9.09 -8.39
CA THR A 739 8.67 9.36 -9.70
C THR A 739 9.74 9.71 -10.73
N GLU A 740 9.36 9.79 -12.00
CA GLU A 740 10.24 10.29 -13.07
C GLU A 740 10.80 11.69 -12.76
N GLU A 741 9.95 12.62 -12.32
CA GLU A 741 10.35 13.98 -11.95
C GLU A 741 11.35 13.97 -10.78
N PHE A 742 11.10 13.12 -9.77
CA PHE A 742 12.04 12.95 -8.67
C PHE A 742 13.41 12.49 -9.18
N LEU A 743 13.47 11.46 -10.03
CA LEU A 743 14.72 10.94 -10.58
C LEU A 743 15.44 11.97 -11.45
N PHE A 744 14.72 12.76 -12.25
CA PHE A 744 15.30 13.85 -13.04
C PHE A 744 15.95 14.92 -12.14
N ASN A 745 15.21 15.39 -11.13
CA ASN A 745 15.73 16.35 -10.15
C ASN A 745 16.92 15.77 -9.36
N TYR A 746 16.88 14.48 -9.06
CA TYR A 746 17.97 13.77 -8.40
C TYR A 746 19.23 13.67 -9.25
N GLY A 747 19.09 13.41 -10.55
CA GLY A 747 20.21 13.44 -11.50
C GLY A 747 20.85 14.83 -11.60
N THR A 748 20.04 15.88 -11.53
CA THR A 748 20.54 17.27 -11.44
C THR A 748 21.33 17.48 -10.14
N LEU A 749 20.86 16.94 -9.01
CA LEU A 749 21.59 17.00 -7.73
C LEU A 749 22.94 16.27 -7.81
N LEU A 750 23.00 15.07 -8.42
CA LEU A 750 24.25 14.34 -8.63
C LEU A 750 25.23 15.10 -9.54
N ASN A 751 24.74 15.81 -10.55
CA ASN A 751 25.58 16.69 -11.37
C ASN A 751 26.21 17.84 -10.56
N PHE A 752 25.51 18.39 -9.55
CA PHE A 752 26.11 19.34 -8.63
C PHE A 752 27.22 18.70 -7.79
N ILE A 753 27.03 17.48 -7.30
CA ILE A 753 28.07 16.73 -6.57
C ILE A 753 29.33 16.55 -7.43
N ARG A 754 29.17 16.19 -8.70
CA ARG A 754 30.28 16.15 -9.67
C ARG A 754 31.01 17.49 -9.80
N SER A 755 30.28 18.61 -9.86
CA SER A 755 30.88 19.96 -9.94
C SER A 755 31.61 20.36 -8.65
N ILE A 756 31.15 19.86 -7.50
CA ILE A 756 31.81 20.08 -6.21
C ILE A 756 33.11 19.27 -6.13
N ASP A 757 33.07 18.00 -6.52
CA ASP A 757 34.24 17.11 -6.54
C ASP A 757 35.34 17.59 -7.50
N SER A 758 34.98 18.03 -8.71
CA SER A 758 35.92 18.61 -9.68
C SER A 758 36.47 19.99 -9.28
N GLY A 759 35.97 20.58 -8.18
CA GLY A 759 36.41 21.88 -7.67
C GLY A 759 35.90 23.09 -8.47
N GLU A 760 34.98 22.88 -9.42
CA GLU A 760 34.30 23.95 -10.17
C GLU A 760 33.43 24.81 -9.25
N THR A 761 32.78 24.18 -8.26
CA THR A 761 31.91 24.83 -7.28
C THR A 761 32.47 24.64 -5.86
N ASN A 762 32.88 25.71 -5.19
CA ASN A 762 33.40 25.63 -3.81
C ASN A 762 32.31 25.95 -2.78
N LEU A 763 31.80 24.90 -2.10
CA LEU A 763 30.83 25.02 -1.00
C LEU A 763 31.51 25.23 0.36
N ASP A 764 32.71 24.70 0.57
CA ASP A 764 33.40 24.69 1.86
C ASP A 764 33.58 26.11 2.40
N GLY A 765 33.89 27.07 1.52
CA GLY A 765 34.02 28.48 1.89
C GLY A 765 32.72 29.14 2.38
N ALA A 766 31.56 28.59 2.06
CA ALA A 766 30.25 29.16 2.40
C ALA A 766 29.56 28.48 3.59
N ILE A 767 29.59 27.13 3.64
CA ILE A 767 28.88 26.32 4.64
C ILE A 767 29.81 25.54 5.57
N GLY A 768 31.09 25.41 5.23
CA GLY A 768 32.08 24.58 5.93
C GLY A 768 32.15 23.15 5.37
N GLN A 769 33.36 22.57 5.43
CA GLN A 769 33.67 21.25 4.87
C GLN A 769 32.79 20.12 5.42
N VAL A 770 32.45 20.15 6.71
CA VAL A 770 31.59 19.11 7.32
C VAL A 770 30.19 19.11 6.70
N ALA A 771 29.66 20.28 6.34
CA ALA A 771 28.31 20.39 5.78
C ALA A 771 28.25 19.99 4.30
N SER A 772 29.33 20.23 3.54
CA SER A 772 29.44 19.76 2.15
C SER A 772 29.62 18.25 2.08
N GLU A 773 30.47 17.67 2.94
CA GLU A 773 30.64 16.21 3.04
C GLU A 773 29.33 15.51 3.42
N GLU A 774 28.58 16.05 4.40
CA GLU A 774 27.29 15.49 4.82
C GLU A 774 26.24 15.54 3.71
N LEU A 775 26.22 16.61 2.89
CA LEU A 775 25.33 16.70 1.72
C LEU A 775 25.61 15.57 0.73
N ILE A 776 26.89 15.36 0.39
CA ILE A 776 27.31 14.35 -0.58
C ILE A 776 26.98 12.96 -0.06
N LYS A 777 27.36 12.67 1.19
CA LYS A 777 27.05 11.39 1.85
C LYS A 777 25.56 11.11 1.88
N THR A 778 24.75 12.07 2.31
CA THR A 778 23.29 11.92 2.38
C THR A 778 22.69 11.68 0.99
N THR A 779 23.21 12.35 -0.04
CA THR A 779 22.73 12.17 -1.42
C THR A 779 23.11 10.78 -1.97
N LEU A 780 24.32 10.29 -1.74
CA LEU A 780 24.70 8.95 -2.20
C LEU A 780 23.90 7.86 -1.45
N SER A 781 23.76 7.97 -0.12
CA SER A 781 22.97 7.03 0.68
C SER A 781 21.48 7.04 0.35
N THR A 782 20.93 8.20 -0.04
CA THR A 782 19.52 8.29 -0.47
C THR A 782 19.31 7.53 -1.77
N PHE A 783 20.25 7.63 -2.73
CA PHE A 783 20.14 6.86 -3.96
C PHE A 783 20.38 5.35 -3.74
N GLU A 784 21.30 4.99 -2.83
CA GLU A 784 21.47 3.58 -2.38
C GLU A 784 20.15 3.00 -1.84
N ALA A 785 19.38 3.79 -1.10
CA ALA A 785 18.07 3.34 -0.64
C ALA A 785 17.06 3.16 -1.79
N VAL A 786 17.22 3.84 -2.93
CA VAL A 786 16.42 3.62 -4.13
C VAL A 786 16.87 2.34 -4.86
N THR A 787 18.18 2.09 -4.98
CA THR A 787 18.71 0.91 -5.70
C THR A 787 18.29 -0.41 -5.06
N GLN A 788 18.01 -0.42 -3.75
CA GLN A 788 17.46 -1.58 -3.03
C GLN A 788 16.04 -1.98 -3.46
N HIS A 789 15.36 -1.17 -4.30
CA HIS A 789 13.99 -1.41 -4.78
C HIS A 789 13.89 -1.32 -6.30
N PRO A 790 14.32 -2.38 -7.03
CA PRO A 790 14.54 -2.33 -8.47
C PRO A 790 13.33 -1.95 -9.32
N GLY A 791 12.13 -2.40 -8.91
CA GLY A 791 10.90 -2.16 -9.66
C GLY A 791 10.53 -0.67 -9.83
N LEU A 792 11.10 0.22 -9.01
CA LEU A 792 10.87 1.67 -9.16
C LEU A 792 11.78 2.31 -10.21
N LEU A 793 12.97 1.75 -10.41
CA LEU A 793 13.94 2.24 -11.39
C LEU A 793 13.63 1.73 -12.80
N THR A 794 13.14 0.48 -12.92
CA THR A 794 12.81 -0.13 -14.21
C THR A 794 11.67 0.59 -14.93
N VAL A 795 10.70 1.13 -14.18
CA VAL A 795 9.57 1.91 -14.74
C VAL A 795 10.04 3.22 -15.40
N HIS A 796 11.14 3.81 -14.93
CA HIS A 796 11.65 5.11 -15.39
C HIS A 796 13.06 4.99 -16.00
N ARG A 797 13.33 3.89 -16.70
CA ARG A 797 14.64 3.53 -17.21
C ARG A 797 15.35 4.65 -18.00
N LEU A 798 14.66 5.28 -18.95
CA LEU A 798 15.27 6.32 -19.80
C LEU A 798 15.81 7.49 -18.97
N THR A 799 15.08 7.92 -17.95
CA THR A 799 15.50 8.99 -17.05
C THR A 799 16.68 8.59 -16.17
N VAL A 800 16.76 7.32 -15.75
CA VAL A 800 17.93 6.78 -15.05
C VAL A 800 19.16 6.80 -15.97
N GLU A 801 19.03 6.32 -17.20
CA GLU A 801 20.12 6.30 -18.18
C GLU A 801 20.63 7.70 -18.54
N ASP A 802 19.73 8.67 -18.70
CA ASP A 802 20.09 10.02 -19.15
C ASP A 802 20.56 10.93 -18.02
N CYS A 803 19.97 10.81 -16.82
CA CYS A 803 20.17 11.79 -15.74
C CYS A 803 21.00 11.24 -14.57
N ILE A 804 21.00 9.93 -14.32
CA ILE A 804 21.60 9.34 -13.12
C ILE A 804 22.95 8.67 -13.42
N LEU A 805 23.03 7.85 -14.46
CA LEU A 805 24.26 7.10 -14.76
C LEU A 805 25.45 7.99 -15.12
N PRO A 806 25.33 9.04 -15.96
CA PRO A 806 26.49 9.84 -16.34
C PRO A 806 27.18 10.56 -15.15
N PRO A 807 26.44 11.17 -14.19
CA PRO A 807 27.04 11.70 -12.97
C PRO A 807 27.75 10.64 -12.11
N LEU A 808 27.16 9.45 -11.96
CA LEU A 808 27.76 8.37 -11.17
C LEU A 808 29.08 7.88 -11.79
N ILE A 809 29.12 7.70 -13.12
CA ILE A 809 30.34 7.33 -13.84
C ILE A 809 31.44 8.35 -13.59
N SER A 810 31.12 9.64 -13.69
CA SER A 810 32.11 10.70 -13.45
C SER A 810 32.64 10.73 -12.01
N LEU A 811 31.87 10.29 -11.02
CA LEU A 811 32.30 10.25 -9.61
C LEU A 811 33.20 9.06 -9.29
N VAL A 812 33.30 8.06 -10.17
CA VAL A 812 34.28 6.95 -10.04
C VAL A 812 35.73 7.46 -10.12
N ASP A 813 35.94 8.61 -10.75
CA ASP A 813 37.22 9.33 -10.88
C ASP A 813 37.53 10.30 -9.74
N SER A 814 36.63 10.43 -8.76
CA SER A 814 36.79 11.37 -7.66
C SER A 814 38.12 11.16 -6.92
N GLN A 815 38.74 12.22 -6.40
CA GLN A 815 39.91 12.07 -5.52
C GLN A 815 39.53 11.46 -4.14
N ASN A 816 38.24 11.46 -3.81
CA ASN A 816 37.74 10.93 -2.55
C ASN A 816 37.43 9.43 -2.67
N VAL A 817 38.22 8.61 -1.96
CA VAL A 817 38.11 7.14 -1.97
C VAL A 817 36.70 6.65 -1.61
N GLU A 818 36.03 7.30 -0.65
CA GLU A 818 34.67 6.92 -0.25
C GLU A 818 33.65 7.19 -1.36
N TRP A 819 33.77 8.33 -2.06
CA TRP A 819 32.82 8.70 -3.12
C TRP A 819 33.00 7.81 -4.34
N ARG A 820 34.25 7.49 -4.71
CA ARG A 820 34.54 6.51 -5.76
C ARG A 820 33.90 5.16 -5.44
N LEU A 821 34.08 4.70 -4.20
CA LEU A 821 33.55 3.42 -3.74
C LEU A 821 32.01 3.39 -3.81
N PHE A 822 31.34 4.40 -3.24
CA PHE A 822 29.88 4.48 -3.28
C PHE A 822 29.35 4.57 -4.72
N SER A 823 29.97 5.41 -5.55
CA SER A 823 29.52 5.62 -6.94
C SER A 823 29.67 4.35 -7.78
N LEU A 824 30.81 3.65 -7.66
CA LEU A 824 31.05 2.40 -8.36
C LEU A 824 30.09 1.29 -7.89
N ARG A 825 29.83 1.20 -6.59
CA ARG A 825 28.84 0.27 -6.04
C ARG A 825 27.45 0.55 -6.59
N LEU A 826 26.98 1.80 -6.52
CA LEU A 826 25.68 2.22 -7.05
C LEU A 826 25.57 1.95 -8.55
N LEU A 827 26.63 2.23 -9.32
CA LEU A 827 26.69 1.95 -10.75
C LEU A 827 26.59 0.44 -11.04
N SER A 828 27.31 -0.39 -10.29
CA SER A 828 27.25 -1.86 -10.43
C SER A 828 25.85 -2.41 -10.13
N GLU A 829 25.20 -1.93 -9.06
CA GLU A 829 23.86 -2.35 -8.67
C GLU A 829 22.81 -1.88 -9.69
N THR A 830 22.82 -0.59 -10.05
CA THR A 830 21.85 -0.04 -11.03
C THR A 830 21.98 -0.69 -12.41
N THR A 831 23.20 -0.87 -12.90
CA THR A 831 23.42 -1.45 -14.23
C THR A 831 22.99 -2.91 -14.29
N SER A 832 23.32 -3.71 -13.26
CA SER A 832 22.86 -5.10 -13.16
C SER A 832 21.33 -5.21 -13.14
N LEU A 833 20.66 -4.30 -12.43
CA LEU A 833 19.20 -4.25 -12.38
C LEU A 833 18.57 -3.91 -13.74
N LEU A 834 19.13 -2.94 -14.46
CA LEU A 834 18.63 -2.54 -15.78
C LEU A 834 18.79 -3.67 -16.82
N LEU A 835 19.91 -4.40 -16.79
CA LEU A 835 20.19 -5.49 -17.72
C LEU A 835 19.35 -6.75 -17.45
N SER A 836 19.11 -7.11 -16.19
CA SER A 836 18.33 -8.31 -15.83
C SER A 836 16.85 -8.26 -16.27
N HIS A 837 16.24 -7.07 -16.32
CA HIS A 837 14.85 -6.90 -16.73
C HIS A 837 14.66 -6.98 -18.27
N GLU A 838 15.72 -6.76 -19.05
CA GLU A 838 15.66 -6.87 -20.52
C GLU A 838 15.53 -8.31 -21.00
N VAL A 839 16.19 -9.27 -20.34
CA VAL A 839 16.06 -10.71 -20.68
C VAL A 839 14.60 -11.18 -20.58
N MET A 840 13.84 -10.64 -19.62
CA MET A 840 12.41 -10.90 -19.45
C MET A 840 11.51 -10.18 -20.48
N ALA A 841 11.99 -9.10 -21.10
CA ALA A 841 11.27 -8.32 -22.11
C ALA A 841 11.57 -8.81 -23.54
N GLU A 842 12.76 -9.36 -23.80
CA GLU A 842 13.11 -10.03 -25.06
C GLU A 842 12.24 -11.26 -25.32
N GLU A 843 11.83 -11.99 -24.28
CA GLU A 843 10.81 -13.06 -24.39
C GLU A 843 9.43 -12.54 -24.84
N LYS A 844 9.18 -11.22 -24.75
CA LYS A 844 7.91 -10.56 -25.12
C LYS A 844 7.98 -9.74 -26.41
N GLY A 845 9.13 -9.70 -27.10
CA GLY A 845 9.23 -9.18 -28.47
C GLY A 845 9.16 -7.65 -28.65
N GLU A 846 9.63 -6.87 -27.69
CA GLU A 846 9.82 -5.41 -27.86
C GLU A 846 11.26 -5.09 -28.36
N SER A 847 11.40 -4.11 -29.26
CA SER A 847 12.57 -3.89 -30.12
C SER A 847 13.81 -3.28 -29.45
N LEU A 848 14.99 -3.78 -29.84
CA LEU A 848 16.35 -3.47 -29.38
C LEU A 848 16.95 -2.14 -29.92
N ASP A 849 16.78 -1.01 -29.24
CA ASP A 849 17.59 0.22 -29.50
C ASP A 849 18.28 0.79 -28.24
N SER A 850 17.77 0.47 -27.04
CA SER A 850 18.22 0.98 -25.73
C SER A 850 19.56 0.44 -25.25
N ASN A 851 19.97 -0.76 -25.68
CA ASN A 851 21.27 -1.34 -25.33
C ASN A 851 22.46 -0.48 -25.81
N SER A 852 22.30 0.29 -26.88
CA SER A 852 23.39 1.06 -27.48
C SER A 852 23.92 2.18 -26.57
N LYS A 853 23.04 2.84 -25.80
CA LYS A 853 23.39 4.06 -25.06
C LYS A 853 24.07 3.75 -23.72
N LEU A 854 23.53 2.82 -22.94
CA LEU A 854 24.15 2.33 -21.70
C LEU A 854 25.53 1.75 -21.99
N LEU A 855 25.63 0.87 -23.00
CA LEU A 855 26.91 0.28 -23.41
C LEU A 855 27.88 1.35 -23.95
N SER A 856 27.40 2.36 -24.68
CA SER A 856 28.26 3.47 -25.14
C SER A 856 28.82 4.30 -23.98
N LEU A 857 28.02 4.61 -22.95
CA LEU A 857 28.48 5.36 -21.79
C LEU A 857 29.56 4.61 -21.02
N ILE A 858 29.35 3.31 -20.78
CA ILE A 858 30.30 2.46 -20.09
C ILE A 858 31.58 2.29 -20.92
N ARG A 859 31.45 2.05 -22.23
CA ARG A 859 32.58 1.90 -23.16
C ARG A 859 33.42 3.16 -23.28
N ASP A 860 32.77 4.30 -23.52
CA ASP A 860 33.47 5.51 -23.91
C ASP A 860 34.03 6.26 -22.69
N SER A 861 33.41 6.10 -21.50
CA SER A 861 33.76 6.87 -20.30
C SER A 861 34.41 6.04 -19.18
N LEU A 862 33.92 4.83 -18.90
CA LEU A 862 34.37 4.05 -17.73
C LEU A 862 35.47 3.04 -18.07
N LEU A 863 35.31 2.31 -19.18
CA LEU A 863 36.24 1.24 -19.57
C LEU A 863 37.72 1.67 -19.73
N PRO A 864 38.06 2.88 -20.22
CA PRO A 864 39.46 3.32 -20.31
C PRO A 864 40.21 3.40 -18.97
N GLN A 865 39.49 3.37 -17.84
CA GLN A 865 40.04 3.53 -16.50
C GLN A 865 40.06 2.23 -15.69
N TYR A 866 39.54 1.15 -16.25
CA TYR A 866 39.37 -0.11 -15.53
C TYR A 866 40.68 -0.67 -14.99
N GLU A 867 41.80 -0.50 -15.71
CA GLU A 867 43.12 -0.89 -15.21
C GLU A 867 43.44 -0.22 -13.87
N ASN A 868 43.25 1.09 -13.75
CA ASN A 868 43.51 1.82 -12.51
C ASN A 868 42.54 1.46 -11.39
N ILE A 869 41.30 1.08 -11.71
CA ILE A 869 40.28 0.71 -10.73
C ILE A 869 40.51 -0.71 -10.20
N LEU A 870 40.88 -1.64 -11.07
CA LEU A 870 41.16 -3.03 -10.71
C LEU A 870 42.43 -3.21 -9.90
N MET A 871 43.42 -2.33 -10.10
CA MET A 871 44.68 -2.32 -9.32
C MET A 871 44.57 -1.51 -8.01
N ALA A 872 43.38 -0.98 -7.68
CA ALA A 872 43.14 -0.27 -6.43
C ALA A 872 42.98 -1.25 -5.25
N PRO A 873 43.20 -0.81 -3.98
CA PRO A 873 42.95 -1.68 -2.83
C PRO A 873 41.46 -2.05 -2.70
N ASP A 874 41.19 -3.23 -2.12
CA ASP A 874 39.84 -3.69 -1.81
C ASP A 874 39.03 -2.65 -1.02
N PRO A 875 37.72 -2.50 -1.27
CA PRO A 875 36.86 -3.36 -2.10
C PRO A 875 36.52 -2.77 -3.49
N LEU A 876 37.28 -1.80 -4.00
CA LEU A 876 36.99 -1.17 -5.31
C LEU A 876 36.99 -2.17 -6.48
N PRO A 877 38.00 -3.07 -6.63
CA PRO A 877 38.05 -4.02 -7.74
C PRO A 877 36.81 -4.92 -7.80
N MET A 878 36.33 -5.39 -6.64
CA MET A 878 35.14 -6.23 -6.53
C MET A 878 33.91 -5.60 -7.22
N TYR A 879 33.62 -4.32 -6.99
CA TYR A 879 32.45 -3.66 -7.60
C TYR A 879 32.63 -3.40 -9.10
N ALA A 880 33.85 -3.07 -9.53
CA ALA A 880 34.16 -2.92 -10.96
C ALA A 880 33.99 -4.24 -11.72
N LEU A 881 34.47 -5.33 -11.14
CA LEU A 881 34.32 -6.68 -11.69
C LEU A 881 32.85 -7.11 -11.71
N LYS A 882 32.09 -6.83 -10.65
CA LYS A 882 30.67 -7.16 -10.58
C LYS A 882 29.87 -6.48 -11.70
N LEU A 883 30.23 -5.25 -12.05
CA LEU A 883 29.66 -4.55 -13.19
C LEU A 883 29.99 -5.26 -14.52
N LEU A 884 31.25 -5.70 -14.72
CA LEU A 884 31.63 -6.47 -15.92
C LEU A 884 30.95 -7.84 -15.99
N VAL A 885 30.81 -8.54 -14.86
CA VAL A 885 30.08 -9.82 -14.79
C VAL A 885 28.64 -9.61 -15.29
N ALA A 886 27.92 -8.62 -14.74
CA ALA A 886 26.56 -8.32 -15.17
C ALA A 886 26.47 -7.95 -16.67
N LEU A 887 27.44 -7.19 -17.19
CA LEU A 887 27.48 -6.81 -18.61
C LEU A 887 27.74 -7.99 -19.55
N THR A 888 28.63 -8.90 -19.14
CA THR A 888 29.04 -10.07 -19.94
C THR A 888 28.03 -11.22 -19.88
N GLU A 889 27.30 -11.35 -18.77
CA GLU A 889 26.24 -12.35 -18.59
C GLU A 889 25.02 -12.05 -19.47
N HIS A 890 24.64 -10.78 -19.59
CA HIS A 890 23.42 -10.37 -20.28
C HIS A 890 23.62 -9.89 -21.74
N SER A 891 24.84 -9.49 -22.13
CA SER A 891 25.12 -9.00 -23.48
C SER A 891 26.39 -9.65 -24.05
N PRO A 892 26.26 -10.57 -25.03
CA PRO A 892 27.40 -11.18 -25.70
C PRO A 892 28.31 -10.16 -26.41
N ALA A 893 27.76 -9.02 -26.85
CA ALA A 893 28.51 -7.91 -27.44
C ALA A 893 29.42 -7.19 -26.42
N SER A 894 29.15 -7.33 -25.12
CA SER A 894 30.02 -6.80 -24.07
C SER A 894 31.33 -7.58 -23.93
N VAL A 895 31.35 -8.85 -24.32
CA VAL A 895 32.58 -9.66 -24.29
C VAL A 895 33.60 -9.14 -25.31
N SER A 896 33.16 -8.75 -26.50
CA SER A 896 34.02 -8.08 -27.48
C SER A 896 34.56 -6.74 -26.99
N LEU A 897 33.86 -6.03 -26.10
CA LEU A 897 34.36 -4.78 -25.50
C LEU A 897 35.54 -5.02 -24.56
N VAL A 898 35.51 -6.11 -23.78
CA VAL A 898 36.63 -6.49 -22.91
C VAL A 898 37.87 -6.85 -23.75
N GLU A 899 37.66 -7.49 -24.90
CA GLU A 899 38.71 -7.82 -25.86
C GLU A 899 39.32 -6.57 -26.53
N GLU A 900 38.49 -5.64 -26.99
CA GLU A 900 38.93 -4.40 -27.68
C GLU A 900 39.82 -3.52 -26.80
N ILE A 901 39.69 -3.62 -25.47
CA ILE A 901 40.35 -2.74 -24.50
C ILE A 901 41.56 -3.45 -23.84
N HIS A 902 41.90 -4.66 -24.28
CA HIS A 902 43.06 -5.43 -23.79
C HIS A 902 43.07 -5.64 -22.27
N LEU A 903 41.92 -5.93 -21.66
CA LEU A 903 41.81 -6.07 -20.19
C LEU A 903 42.31 -7.42 -19.65
N PHE A 904 42.54 -8.43 -20.50
CA PHE A 904 42.95 -9.78 -20.06
C PHE A 904 44.20 -9.81 -19.19
N PRO A 905 45.32 -9.14 -19.55
CA PRO A 905 46.52 -9.14 -18.71
C PRO A 905 46.23 -8.58 -17.31
N VAL A 906 45.38 -7.56 -17.21
CA VAL A 906 44.98 -6.94 -15.94
C VAL A 906 44.14 -7.91 -15.11
N LEU A 907 43.19 -8.65 -15.71
CA LEU A 907 42.39 -9.64 -15.00
C LEU A 907 43.26 -10.74 -14.39
N PHE A 908 44.24 -11.26 -15.13
CA PHE A 908 45.19 -12.24 -14.61
C PHE A 908 46.11 -11.65 -13.54
N GLN A 909 46.51 -10.39 -13.67
CA GLN A 909 47.25 -9.68 -12.62
C GLN A 909 46.44 -9.56 -11.32
N VAL A 910 45.14 -9.25 -11.39
CA VAL A 910 44.24 -9.21 -10.21
C VAL A 910 44.16 -10.57 -9.54
N ILE A 911 44.09 -11.67 -10.31
CA ILE A 911 44.12 -13.03 -9.77
C ILE A 911 45.41 -13.27 -8.99
N LEU A 912 46.56 -12.91 -9.56
CA LEU A 912 47.86 -13.07 -8.91
C LEU A 912 47.96 -12.28 -7.60
N GLU A 913 47.48 -11.02 -7.59
CA GLU A 913 47.52 -10.16 -6.41
C GLU A 913 46.62 -10.63 -5.26
N HIS A 914 45.54 -11.35 -5.57
CA HIS A 914 44.59 -11.86 -4.56
C HIS A 914 44.77 -13.35 -4.25
N GLN A 915 45.90 -13.97 -4.63
CA GLN A 915 46.18 -15.39 -4.32
C GLN A 915 46.19 -15.69 -2.82
N ASP A 916 46.60 -14.74 -1.97
CA ASP A 916 46.56 -14.91 -0.51
C ASP A 916 45.13 -14.93 0.07
N SER A 917 44.12 -14.55 -0.74
CA SER A 917 42.70 -14.49 -0.35
C SER A 917 41.79 -15.16 -1.40
N ILE A 918 42.03 -16.45 -1.66
CA ILE A 918 41.31 -17.25 -2.66
C ILE A 918 39.80 -17.23 -2.47
N LEU A 919 39.32 -17.30 -1.22
CA LEU A 919 37.90 -17.25 -0.90
C LEU A 919 37.34 -15.81 -0.81
N GLY A 920 38.16 -14.80 -1.09
CA GLY A 920 37.78 -13.39 -1.08
C GLY A 920 36.80 -13.04 -2.21
N ASN A 921 35.98 -12.01 -1.98
CA ASN A 921 34.94 -11.61 -2.94
C ASN A 921 35.51 -11.15 -4.28
N THR A 922 36.66 -10.48 -4.29
CA THR A 922 37.33 -10.03 -5.51
C THR A 922 37.72 -11.24 -6.38
N MET A 923 38.35 -12.26 -5.79
CA MET A 923 38.70 -13.50 -6.48
C MET A 923 37.45 -14.18 -7.06
N GLN A 924 36.40 -14.37 -6.25
CA GLN A 924 35.15 -14.98 -6.73
C GLN A 924 34.55 -14.23 -7.92
N THR A 925 34.60 -12.89 -7.89
CA THR A 925 34.02 -12.06 -8.95
C THR A 925 34.88 -12.07 -10.22
N VAL A 926 36.22 -12.11 -10.13
CA VAL A 926 37.08 -12.28 -11.31
C VAL A 926 36.85 -13.65 -11.95
N ILE A 927 36.72 -14.70 -11.14
CA ILE A 927 36.48 -16.06 -11.66
C ILE A 927 35.10 -16.17 -12.32
N ALA A 928 34.07 -15.54 -11.74
CA ALA A 928 32.76 -15.45 -12.39
C ALA A 928 32.85 -14.72 -13.75
N LEU A 929 33.61 -13.63 -13.83
CA LEU A 929 33.84 -12.93 -15.09
C LEU A 929 34.52 -13.85 -16.11
N LEU A 930 35.63 -14.50 -15.72
CA LEU A 930 36.33 -15.46 -16.59
C LEU A 930 35.42 -16.60 -17.05
N ASN A 931 34.51 -17.09 -16.19
CA ASN A 931 33.54 -18.12 -16.58
C ASN A 931 32.62 -17.61 -17.72
N ASN A 932 32.05 -16.41 -17.57
CA ASN A 932 31.24 -15.78 -18.62
C ASN A 932 32.02 -15.63 -19.94
N MET A 933 33.29 -15.24 -19.84
CA MET A 933 34.15 -15.07 -21.00
C MET A 933 34.43 -16.38 -21.73
N VAL A 934 34.83 -17.42 -21.01
CA VAL A 934 35.19 -18.72 -21.58
C VAL A 934 33.95 -19.47 -22.12
N ALA A 935 32.79 -19.28 -21.49
CA ALA A 935 31.52 -19.87 -21.94
C ALA A 935 30.98 -19.23 -23.24
N ASN A 936 31.34 -17.98 -23.54
CA ASN A 936 30.85 -17.29 -24.73
C ASN A 936 31.59 -17.75 -26.00
N LYS A 937 30.83 -18.10 -27.04
CA LYS A 937 31.34 -18.60 -28.33
C LYS A 937 32.10 -17.56 -29.15
N SER A 938 31.84 -16.27 -28.93
CA SER A 938 32.51 -15.19 -29.66
C SER A 938 33.92 -14.88 -29.13
N THR A 939 34.27 -15.39 -27.96
CA THR A 939 35.53 -15.07 -27.28
C THR A 939 36.73 -15.65 -28.02
N ASN A 940 37.77 -14.83 -28.20
CA ASN A 940 39.04 -15.28 -28.72
C ASN A 940 39.84 -16.00 -27.63
N MET A 941 39.56 -17.30 -27.46
CA MET A 941 40.22 -18.18 -26.50
C MET A 941 41.75 -18.19 -26.60
N MET A 942 42.33 -17.89 -27.77
CA MET A 942 43.79 -17.86 -27.94
C MET A 942 44.45 -16.75 -27.12
N LEU A 943 43.82 -15.58 -26.99
CA LEU A 943 44.35 -14.49 -26.17
C LEU A 943 44.39 -14.85 -24.68
N LEU A 944 43.38 -15.60 -24.19
CA LEU A 944 43.36 -16.08 -22.81
C LEU A 944 44.45 -17.15 -22.58
N PHE A 945 44.70 -18.01 -23.56
CA PHE A 945 45.79 -18.99 -23.49
C PHE A 945 47.17 -18.33 -23.50
N GLU A 946 47.36 -17.23 -24.24
CA GLU A 946 48.61 -16.45 -24.25
C GLU A 946 48.93 -15.85 -22.87
N GLU A 947 47.92 -15.44 -22.12
CA GLU A 947 48.05 -14.97 -20.72
C GLU A 947 48.21 -16.12 -19.69
N GLY A 948 48.21 -17.38 -20.15
CA GLY A 948 48.42 -18.55 -19.29
C GLY A 948 47.17 -19.05 -18.56
N LEU A 949 45.98 -18.91 -19.15
CA LEU A 949 44.70 -19.40 -18.59
C LEU A 949 44.80 -20.81 -18.00
N ALA A 950 45.37 -21.77 -18.74
CA ALA A 950 45.47 -23.16 -18.31
C ALA A 950 46.28 -23.32 -17.01
N HIS A 951 47.36 -22.56 -16.86
CA HIS A 951 48.22 -22.64 -15.68
C HIS A 951 47.54 -22.02 -14.44
N HIS A 952 46.92 -20.85 -14.60
CA HIS A 952 46.23 -20.17 -13.49
C HIS A 952 45.03 -20.97 -12.99
N ILE A 953 44.22 -21.53 -13.89
CA ILE A 953 43.08 -22.38 -13.52
C ILE A 953 43.55 -23.66 -12.81
N CYS A 954 44.66 -24.27 -13.25
CA CYS A 954 45.26 -25.40 -12.52
C CYS A 954 45.60 -25.03 -11.08
N ASN A 955 46.36 -23.96 -10.87
CA ASN A 955 46.80 -23.55 -9.54
C ASN A 955 45.62 -23.21 -8.63
N LEU A 956 44.64 -22.43 -9.14
CA LEU A 956 43.46 -22.06 -8.37
C LEU A 956 42.58 -23.27 -8.00
N LEU A 957 42.43 -24.25 -8.89
CA LEU A 957 41.71 -25.49 -8.59
C LEU A 957 42.41 -26.30 -7.49
N ILE A 958 43.74 -26.42 -7.56
CA ILE A 958 44.55 -27.11 -6.54
C ILE A 958 44.36 -26.45 -5.17
N GLU A 959 44.53 -25.13 -5.10
CA GLU A 959 44.47 -24.39 -3.84
C GLU A 959 43.04 -24.31 -3.28
N THR A 960 42.02 -24.11 -4.12
CA THR A 960 40.60 -24.12 -3.70
C THR A 960 40.20 -25.50 -3.17
N MET A 961 40.70 -26.57 -3.78
CA MET A 961 40.45 -27.93 -3.32
C MET A 961 41.10 -28.23 -1.97
N ALA A 962 42.34 -27.76 -1.74
CA ALA A 962 42.98 -27.88 -0.44
C ALA A 962 42.14 -27.21 0.65
N LEU A 963 41.63 -26.00 0.38
CA LEU A 963 40.73 -25.29 1.29
C LEU A 963 39.37 -25.97 1.47
N TYR A 964 38.82 -26.61 0.44
CA TYR A 964 37.57 -27.37 0.53
C TYR A 964 37.71 -28.59 1.45
N LEU A 965 38.85 -29.28 1.39
CA LEU A 965 39.13 -30.46 2.20
C LEU A 965 39.52 -30.10 3.65
N ASP A 966 40.19 -28.96 3.87
CA ASP A 966 40.64 -28.49 5.19
C ASP A 966 39.60 -27.62 5.94
N ALA A 967 38.46 -27.28 5.33
CA ALA A 967 37.51 -26.34 5.93
C ALA A 967 36.67 -26.96 7.06
N ASP A 968 37.02 -26.62 8.30
CA ASP A 968 36.27 -26.96 9.52
C ASP A 968 34.95 -26.16 9.68
N ASP A 969 34.80 -25.02 8.97
CA ASP A 969 33.64 -24.11 9.08
C ASP A 969 32.63 -24.27 7.94
N LYS A 970 31.33 -24.20 8.28
CA LYS A 970 30.21 -24.32 7.34
C LYS A 970 30.09 -23.13 6.37
N SER A 971 30.62 -21.96 6.73
CA SER A 971 30.56 -20.78 5.88
C SER A 971 31.64 -20.80 4.80
N SER A 972 32.88 -21.13 5.16
CA SER A 972 34.01 -21.24 4.24
C SER A 972 33.82 -22.37 3.24
N THR A 973 33.32 -23.53 3.67
CA THR A 973 32.96 -24.66 2.78
C THR A 973 31.96 -24.26 1.70
N LYS A 974 30.93 -23.47 2.04
CA LYS A 974 29.94 -23.02 1.05
C LYS A 974 30.53 -22.09 -0.02
N THR A 975 31.38 -21.15 0.38
CA THR A 975 32.10 -20.28 -0.57
C THR A 975 33.11 -21.05 -1.41
N ALA A 976 33.83 -22.00 -0.80
CA ALA A 976 34.75 -22.88 -1.53
C ALA A 976 34.02 -23.72 -2.58
N ASN A 977 32.82 -24.24 -2.26
CA ASN A 977 31.98 -24.97 -3.22
C ASN A 977 31.60 -24.12 -4.44
N ALA A 978 31.11 -22.90 -4.21
CA ALA A 978 30.68 -22.02 -5.29
C ALA A 978 31.85 -21.64 -6.22
N LEU A 979 33.02 -21.38 -5.65
CA LEU A 979 34.24 -21.11 -6.41
C LEU A 979 34.71 -22.35 -7.18
N LEU A 980 34.69 -23.52 -6.54
CA LEU A 980 35.08 -24.80 -7.14
C LEU A 980 34.20 -25.14 -8.35
N LEU A 981 32.88 -24.96 -8.25
CA LEU A 981 31.96 -25.16 -9.38
C LEU A 981 32.28 -24.23 -10.55
N SER A 982 32.49 -22.93 -10.27
CA SER A 982 32.85 -21.95 -11.30
C SER A 982 34.17 -22.30 -12.02
N LEU A 983 35.16 -22.78 -11.26
CA LEU A 983 36.44 -23.24 -11.82
C LEU A 983 36.30 -24.53 -12.63
N LEU A 984 35.44 -25.47 -12.21
CA LEU A 984 35.14 -26.68 -12.96
C LEU A 984 34.41 -26.38 -14.27
N ASP A 985 33.52 -25.39 -14.29
CA ASP A 985 32.84 -24.93 -15.50
C ASP A 985 33.82 -24.30 -16.51
N ILE A 986 34.73 -23.45 -16.03
CA ILE A 986 35.81 -22.90 -16.86
C ILE A 986 36.66 -24.04 -17.45
N LEU A 987 37.07 -25.00 -16.62
CA LEU A 987 37.82 -26.17 -17.06
C LEU A 987 37.04 -26.96 -18.13
N HIS A 988 35.75 -27.19 -17.91
CA HIS A 988 34.90 -27.87 -18.88
C HIS A 988 34.88 -27.15 -20.22
N CYS A 989 34.71 -25.82 -20.21
CA CYS A 989 34.65 -25.02 -21.42
C CYS A 989 36.00 -25.01 -22.17
N ILE A 990 37.14 -24.91 -21.46
CA ILE A 990 38.49 -25.05 -22.04
C ILE A 990 38.65 -26.41 -22.74
N LEU A 991 38.22 -27.50 -22.08
CA LEU A 991 38.33 -28.85 -22.61
C LEU A 991 37.39 -29.08 -23.80
N MET A 992 36.18 -28.54 -23.75
CA MET A 992 35.22 -28.60 -24.86
C MET A 992 35.71 -27.83 -26.08
N TYR A 993 36.26 -26.63 -25.89
CA TYR A 993 36.90 -25.85 -26.95
C TYR A 993 38.02 -26.65 -27.61
N THR A 994 38.94 -27.19 -26.80
CA THR A 994 40.06 -28.01 -27.27
C THR A 994 39.57 -29.25 -28.02
N ALA A 995 38.59 -29.97 -27.47
CA ALA A 995 38.01 -31.15 -28.10
C ALA A 995 37.32 -30.86 -29.43
N ASN A 996 36.65 -29.70 -29.55
CA ASN A 996 36.00 -29.29 -30.78
C ASN A 996 37.04 -28.98 -31.88
N ILE A 997 38.10 -28.23 -31.56
CA ILE A 997 39.19 -27.94 -32.52
C ILE A 997 39.90 -29.23 -32.96
N VAL A 998 40.22 -30.13 -32.03
CA VAL A 998 40.83 -31.44 -32.34
C VAL A 998 39.88 -32.29 -33.19
N ARG A 999 38.57 -32.29 -32.89
CA ARG A 999 37.59 -33.03 -33.69
C ARG A 999 37.44 -32.46 -35.10
N GLN A 1000 37.39 -31.14 -35.25
CA GLN A 1000 37.30 -30.46 -36.55
C GLN A 1000 38.55 -30.73 -37.39
N THR A 1001 39.75 -30.68 -36.80
CA THR A 1001 41.00 -30.99 -37.52
C THR A 1001 41.06 -32.46 -37.94
N LEU A 1002 40.64 -33.40 -37.08
CA LEU A 1002 40.54 -34.83 -37.44
C LEU A 1002 39.48 -35.11 -38.51
N GLN A 1003 38.36 -34.37 -38.53
CA GLN A 1003 37.33 -34.47 -39.57
C GLN A 1003 37.81 -33.88 -40.90
N ALA A 1004 38.49 -32.73 -40.87
CA ALA A 1004 39.10 -32.09 -42.04
C ALA A 1004 40.20 -32.98 -42.67
N GLN A 1005 40.99 -33.68 -41.84
CA GLN A 1005 41.93 -34.70 -42.30
C GLN A 1005 41.23 -35.87 -43.01
N LYS A 1006 40.06 -36.31 -42.51
CA LYS A 1006 39.27 -37.38 -43.14
C LYS A 1006 38.59 -36.95 -44.45
N SER A 1007 38.28 -35.66 -44.63
CA SER A 1007 37.67 -35.12 -45.85
C SER A 1007 38.66 -34.65 -46.93
N GLY A 1008 39.98 -34.72 -46.68
CA GLY A 1008 41.02 -34.33 -47.65
C GLY A 1008 41.22 -32.82 -47.84
N THR A 1009 40.46 -31.99 -47.12
CA THR A 1009 40.63 -30.54 -47.02
C THR A 1009 41.62 -30.28 -45.89
N GLY A 1010 42.90 -30.04 -46.20
CA GLY A 1010 43.96 -29.89 -45.19
C GLY A 1010 43.59 -28.97 -44.03
N GLY A 1011 43.22 -29.56 -42.89
CA GLY A 1011 42.94 -28.84 -41.65
C GLY A 1011 44.24 -28.38 -40.98
N ASP A 1012 44.15 -27.36 -40.14
CA ASP A 1012 45.32 -26.76 -39.47
C ASP A 1012 45.82 -27.64 -38.32
N THR A 1013 46.51 -28.74 -38.67
CA THR A 1013 46.95 -29.76 -37.71
C THR A 1013 47.94 -29.22 -36.69
N ARG A 1014 48.73 -28.21 -37.07
CA ARG A 1014 49.71 -27.58 -36.19
C ARG A 1014 49.02 -26.80 -35.06
N ALA A 1015 47.99 -26.02 -35.40
CA ALA A 1015 47.23 -25.27 -34.39
C ALA A 1015 46.58 -26.19 -33.33
N ALA A 1016 46.11 -27.38 -33.72
CA ALA A 1016 45.57 -28.35 -32.77
C ALA A 1016 46.66 -29.02 -31.90
N GLU A 1017 47.84 -29.29 -32.45
CA GLU A 1017 48.98 -29.80 -31.68
C GLU A 1017 49.49 -28.76 -30.67
N ASP A 1018 49.65 -27.51 -31.10
CA ASP A 1018 50.08 -26.40 -30.25
C ASP A 1018 49.07 -26.15 -29.11
N LEU A 1019 47.76 -26.20 -29.40
CA LEU A 1019 46.72 -26.06 -28.39
C LEU A 1019 46.75 -27.21 -27.35
N LEU A 1020 46.98 -28.44 -27.79
CA LEU A 1020 47.14 -29.58 -26.88
C LEU A 1020 48.38 -29.41 -25.99
N LEU A 1021 49.48 -28.86 -26.53
CA LEU A 1021 50.70 -28.58 -25.77
C LEU A 1021 50.49 -27.48 -24.72
N VAL A 1022 49.79 -26.40 -25.07
CA VAL A 1022 49.46 -25.29 -24.15
C VAL A 1022 48.60 -25.77 -22.98
N ASN A 1023 47.62 -26.64 -23.26
CA ASN A 1023 46.71 -27.19 -22.25
C ASN A 1023 47.24 -28.43 -21.51
N LYS A 1024 48.47 -28.87 -21.81
CA LYS A 1024 49.09 -30.03 -21.15
C LYS A 1024 49.12 -29.95 -19.61
N PRO A 1025 49.37 -28.78 -18.96
CA PRO A 1025 49.34 -28.70 -17.49
C PRO A 1025 48.01 -29.11 -16.85
N LEU A 1026 46.89 -29.08 -17.60
CA LEU A 1026 45.60 -29.54 -17.11
C LEU A 1026 45.58 -31.04 -16.77
N THR A 1027 46.53 -31.84 -17.28
CA THR A 1027 46.63 -33.27 -16.93
C THR A 1027 47.01 -33.50 -15.48
N ASP A 1028 47.61 -32.51 -14.81
CA ASP A 1028 47.98 -32.59 -13.40
C ASP A 1028 46.74 -32.55 -12.49
N LEU A 1029 45.61 -32.07 -13.01
CA LEU A 1029 44.31 -32.06 -12.31
C LEU A 1029 43.61 -33.42 -12.29
N ILE A 1030 44.08 -34.42 -13.03
CA ILE A 1030 43.42 -35.75 -13.12
C ILE A 1030 43.26 -36.37 -11.72
N SER A 1031 44.30 -36.35 -10.89
CA SER A 1031 44.27 -36.88 -9.53
C SER A 1031 43.23 -36.15 -8.66
N LEU A 1032 43.22 -34.82 -8.74
CA LEU A 1032 42.32 -33.95 -7.97
C LEU A 1032 40.85 -34.14 -8.38
N LEU A 1033 40.56 -34.25 -9.68
CA LEU A 1033 39.21 -34.52 -10.16
C LEU A 1033 38.69 -35.89 -9.72
N ILE A 1034 39.58 -36.89 -9.59
CA ILE A 1034 39.21 -38.22 -9.07
C ILE A 1034 38.82 -38.13 -7.59
N GLN A 1035 39.58 -37.37 -6.80
CA GLN A 1035 39.32 -37.12 -5.38
C GLN A 1035 38.04 -36.30 -5.13
N LEU A 1036 37.52 -35.57 -6.13
CA LEU A 1036 36.23 -34.87 -6.06
C LEU A 1036 35.01 -35.75 -6.39
N LEU A 1037 35.20 -36.94 -6.98
CA LEU A 1037 34.10 -37.83 -7.34
C LEU A 1037 33.28 -38.34 -6.13
N PRO A 1038 33.87 -38.62 -4.95
CA PRO A 1038 33.12 -39.00 -3.75
C PRO A 1038 32.28 -37.89 -3.11
N SER A 1039 32.31 -36.65 -3.64
CA SER A 1039 31.58 -35.52 -3.07
C SER A 1039 30.08 -35.82 -2.88
N GLU A 1040 29.53 -35.39 -1.74
CA GLU A 1040 28.09 -35.46 -1.46
C GLU A 1040 27.29 -34.49 -2.35
N ASP A 1041 27.94 -33.45 -2.89
CA ASP A 1041 27.32 -32.49 -3.79
C ASP A 1041 27.21 -33.07 -5.21
N THR A 1042 25.98 -33.14 -5.72
CA THR A 1042 25.70 -33.71 -7.04
C THR A 1042 26.28 -32.88 -8.18
N GLU A 1043 26.34 -31.55 -8.05
CA GLU A 1043 26.83 -30.66 -9.12
C GLU A 1043 28.35 -30.76 -9.26
N ILE A 1044 29.07 -30.87 -8.14
CA ILE A 1044 30.53 -31.07 -8.13
C ILE A 1044 30.86 -32.43 -8.76
N PHE A 1045 30.15 -33.48 -8.37
CA PHE A 1045 30.34 -34.81 -8.95
C PHE A 1045 30.13 -34.81 -10.48
N GLU A 1046 29.04 -34.22 -10.96
CA GLU A 1046 28.74 -34.20 -12.39
C GLU A 1046 29.79 -33.42 -13.17
N SER A 1047 30.13 -32.21 -12.72
CA SER A 1047 31.11 -31.34 -13.37
C SER A 1047 32.50 -31.98 -13.38
N ALA A 1048 32.95 -32.51 -12.24
CA ALA A 1048 34.24 -33.21 -12.14
C ALA A 1048 34.28 -34.46 -13.05
N SER A 1049 33.20 -35.25 -13.10
CA SER A 1049 33.12 -36.44 -13.96
C SER A 1049 33.18 -36.11 -15.46
N GLN A 1050 32.56 -34.99 -15.87
CA GLN A 1050 32.57 -34.53 -17.26
C GLN A 1050 33.94 -34.00 -17.66
N CYS A 1051 34.55 -33.16 -16.83
CA CYS A 1051 35.92 -32.65 -17.03
C CYS A 1051 36.93 -33.80 -17.12
N LEU A 1052 36.86 -34.74 -16.17
CA LEU A 1052 37.71 -35.93 -16.16
C LEU A 1052 37.50 -36.79 -17.41
N SER A 1053 36.25 -36.95 -17.87
CA SER A 1053 35.98 -37.65 -19.12
C SER A 1053 36.73 -37.01 -20.28
N LEU A 1054 36.55 -35.70 -20.49
CA LEU A 1054 37.14 -34.93 -21.60
C LEU A 1054 38.67 -34.93 -21.56
N LEU A 1055 39.27 -34.69 -20.39
CA LEU A 1055 40.73 -34.75 -20.19
C LEU A 1055 41.31 -36.09 -20.65
N VAL A 1056 40.68 -37.19 -20.22
CA VAL A 1056 41.12 -38.53 -20.57
C VAL A 1056 40.87 -38.85 -22.05
N GLN A 1057 39.90 -38.20 -22.72
CA GLN A 1057 39.73 -38.35 -24.18
C GLN A 1057 40.80 -37.62 -24.98
N LEU A 1058 41.27 -36.48 -24.49
CA LEU A 1058 42.21 -35.62 -25.21
C LEU A 1058 43.67 -36.03 -25.01
N TYR A 1059 44.05 -36.36 -23.77
CA TYR A 1059 45.44 -36.61 -23.40
C TYR A 1059 45.75 -38.08 -23.11
N GLY A 1060 44.71 -38.90 -22.92
CA GLY A 1060 44.88 -40.26 -22.39
C GLY A 1060 45.38 -40.25 -20.93
N GLY A 1061 45.70 -41.42 -20.39
CA GLY A 1061 46.24 -41.57 -19.03
C GLY A 1061 47.74 -41.21 -18.90
N SER A 1062 48.14 -40.05 -19.41
CA SER A 1062 49.54 -39.61 -19.41
C SER A 1062 50.06 -39.10 -18.04
N SER A 1063 49.21 -39.00 -17.02
CA SER A 1063 49.60 -38.62 -15.65
C SER A 1063 50.05 -39.86 -14.84
N GLN A 1064 51.29 -39.84 -14.34
CA GLN A 1064 51.89 -40.96 -13.58
C GLN A 1064 51.14 -41.33 -12.29
N GLU A 1065 50.28 -40.46 -11.76
CA GLU A 1065 49.61 -40.62 -10.45
C GLU A 1065 48.09 -40.94 -10.54
N SER A 1066 47.53 -41.11 -11.74
CA SER A 1066 46.07 -41.32 -11.94
C SER A 1066 45.50 -42.59 -11.27
N MET A 1067 46.34 -43.56 -10.96
CA MET A 1067 45.99 -44.84 -10.33
C MET A 1067 46.73 -45.03 -9.00
N SER A 1068 46.97 -43.95 -8.25
CA SER A 1068 47.48 -44.02 -6.88
C SER A 1068 46.49 -44.75 -5.95
N PRO A 1069 46.94 -45.31 -4.81
CA PRO A 1069 46.05 -45.98 -3.85
C PRO A 1069 44.88 -45.10 -3.40
N GLU A 1070 45.11 -43.81 -3.15
CA GLU A 1070 44.09 -42.83 -2.74
C GLU A 1070 43.02 -42.58 -3.82
N ASN A 1071 43.44 -42.51 -5.08
CA ASN A 1071 42.54 -42.34 -6.23
C ASN A 1071 41.71 -43.61 -6.48
N MET A 1072 42.28 -44.78 -6.24
CA MET A 1072 41.61 -46.07 -6.35
C MET A 1072 40.52 -46.24 -5.28
N ASP A 1073 40.79 -45.78 -4.06
CA ASP A 1073 39.81 -45.78 -2.97
C ASP A 1073 38.64 -44.81 -3.29
N SER A 1074 38.94 -43.64 -3.84
CA SER A 1074 37.92 -42.66 -4.29
C SER A 1074 37.00 -43.25 -5.37
N PHE A 1075 37.55 -43.94 -6.38
CA PHE A 1075 36.73 -44.65 -7.37
C PHE A 1075 35.90 -45.78 -6.74
N ALA A 1076 36.48 -46.55 -5.83
CA ALA A 1076 35.79 -47.65 -5.16
C ALA A 1076 34.63 -47.16 -4.28
N GLU A 1077 34.79 -46.03 -3.61
CA GLU A 1077 33.75 -45.38 -2.80
C GLU A 1077 32.55 -44.95 -3.67
N VAL A 1078 32.82 -44.25 -4.78
CA VAL A 1078 31.78 -43.74 -5.70
C VAL A 1078 31.03 -44.87 -6.40
N LEU A 1079 31.74 -45.91 -6.82
CA LEU A 1079 31.16 -47.08 -7.46
C LEU A 1079 30.27 -47.90 -6.50
N LYS A 1080 30.52 -47.83 -5.19
CA LYS A 1080 29.67 -48.44 -4.16
C LYS A 1080 28.44 -47.58 -3.81
N SER A 1081 28.57 -46.26 -3.85
CA SER A 1081 27.53 -45.33 -3.41
C SER A 1081 26.51 -44.97 -4.51
N LYS A 1082 26.91 -44.86 -5.78
CA LYS A 1082 26.03 -44.39 -6.89
C LYS A 1082 25.17 -45.51 -7.48
N LYS A 1083 23.89 -45.19 -7.77
CA LYS A 1083 22.89 -46.12 -8.33
C LYS A 1083 22.50 -45.86 -9.78
N ASP A 1084 22.87 -44.70 -10.35
CA ASP A 1084 22.52 -44.35 -11.74
C ASP A 1084 23.41 -45.13 -12.74
N THR A 1085 22.75 -45.89 -13.61
CA THR A 1085 23.40 -46.71 -14.64
C THR A 1085 24.14 -45.88 -15.70
N ARG A 1086 23.73 -44.63 -15.98
CA ARG A 1086 24.41 -43.77 -16.95
C ARG A 1086 25.74 -43.25 -16.39
N GLN A 1087 25.72 -42.75 -15.16
CA GLN A 1087 26.91 -42.28 -14.45
C GLN A 1087 27.92 -43.42 -14.22
N LEU A 1088 27.46 -44.61 -13.82
CA LEU A 1088 28.31 -45.79 -13.68
C LEU A 1088 28.99 -46.18 -15.00
N LYS A 1089 28.27 -46.14 -16.14
CA LYS A 1089 28.86 -46.41 -17.46
C LYS A 1089 29.89 -45.36 -17.87
N LEU A 1090 29.68 -44.09 -17.52
CA LEU A 1090 30.64 -43.02 -17.78
C LEU A 1090 31.92 -43.24 -16.97
N LEU A 1091 31.80 -43.49 -15.66
CA LEU A 1091 32.93 -43.77 -14.76
C LEU A 1091 33.74 -44.99 -15.22
N LEU A 1092 33.08 -46.09 -15.60
CA LEU A 1092 33.76 -47.27 -16.14
C LEU A 1092 34.51 -46.99 -17.44
N ARG A 1093 33.99 -46.11 -18.32
CA ARG A 1093 34.71 -45.66 -19.53
C ARG A 1093 35.94 -44.81 -19.20
N ILE A 1094 35.85 -43.96 -18.19
CA ILE A 1094 36.96 -43.14 -17.71
C ILE A 1094 38.06 -44.05 -17.17
N ILE A 1095 37.72 -44.96 -16.24
CA ILE A 1095 38.66 -45.93 -15.64
C ILE A 1095 39.31 -46.78 -16.74
N LYS A 1096 38.53 -47.32 -17.68
CA LYS A 1096 39.07 -48.10 -18.80
C LYS A 1096 40.12 -47.32 -19.58
N ARG A 1097 39.90 -46.03 -19.86
CA ARG A 1097 40.86 -45.20 -20.61
C ARG A 1097 42.10 -44.79 -19.80
N LEU A 1098 41.98 -44.66 -18.48
CA LEU A 1098 43.10 -44.38 -17.57
C LEU A 1098 44.01 -45.60 -17.37
N VAL A 1099 43.46 -46.82 -17.46
CA VAL A 1099 44.21 -48.08 -17.30
C VAL A 1099 44.97 -48.50 -18.57
N ILE A 1100 44.46 -48.20 -19.76
CA ILE A 1100 45.05 -48.62 -21.05
C ILE A 1100 46.52 -48.17 -21.30
N PRO A 1101 47.01 -47.01 -20.79
CA PRO A 1101 48.41 -46.62 -20.94
C PRO A 1101 49.35 -47.03 -19.79
N SER A 1102 48.86 -47.52 -18.64
CA SER A 1102 49.73 -47.87 -17.51
C SER A 1102 50.31 -49.28 -17.65
N LYS A 1103 51.62 -49.39 -17.81
CA LYS A 1103 52.39 -50.66 -17.88
C LYS A 1103 52.46 -51.47 -16.56
N HIS A 1104 51.48 -51.34 -15.67
CA HIS A 1104 51.50 -51.94 -14.33
C HIS A 1104 50.23 -52.74 -14.04
N GLU A 1105 49.98 -53.82 -14.78
CA GLU A 1105 48.90 -54.78 -14.47
C GLU A 1105 49.18 -55.59 -13.18
N GLU A 1106 50.44 -55.74 -12.76
CA GLU A 1106 50.80 -56.60 -11.61
C GLU A 1106 50.64 -55.94 -10.22
N GLU A 1107 50.62 -54.60 -10.11
CA GLU A 1107 50.41 -53.89 -8.83
C GLU A 1107 48.92 -53.57 -8.53
N LEU A 1108 48.06 -53.63 -9.54
CA LEU A 1108 46.62 -53.34 -9.43
C LEU A 1108 45.84 -54.35 -8.56
N LEU A 1109 46.39 -55.56 -8.36
CA LEU A 1109 45.75 -56.67 -7.65
C LEU A 1109 46.21 -56.84 -6.19
N SER A 1110 47.19 -56.05 -5.72
CA SER A 1110 47.73 -56.16 -4.36
C SER A 1110 47.08 -55.26 -3.32
N PHE A 1111 46.19 -54.33 -3.71
CA PHE A 1111 45.54 -53.36 -2.83
C PHE A 1111 44.02 -53.65 -2.68
N GLU A 1112 43.45 -53.34 -1.51
CA GLU A 1112 42.02 -53.56 -1.21
C GLU A 1112 41.08 -52.81 -2.17
N GLY A 1113 41.48 -51.62 -2.64
CA GLY A 1113 40.75 -50.83 -3.64
C GLY A 1113 40.64 -51.51 -5.02
N GLY A 1114 41.68 -52.24 -5.46
CA GLY A 1114 41.70 -52.96 -6.74
C GLY A 1114 40.67 -54.09 -6.83
N ARG A 1115 40.47 -54.83 -5.73
CA ARG A 1115 39.44 -55.88 -5.64
C ARG A 1115 38.02 -55.33 -5.60
N ALA A 1116 37.82 -54.16 -4.99
CA ALA A 1116 36.52 -53.48 -4.95
C ALA A 1116 36.08 -52.96 -6.32
N LEU A 1117 37.03 -52.50 -7.15
CA LEU A 1117 36.80 -52.09 -8.54
C LEU A 1117 36.36 -53.27 -9.43
N GLU A 1118 36.93 -54.46 -9.21
CA GLU A 1118 36.57 -55.69 -9.94
C GLU A 1118 35.14 -56.18 -9.57
N GLU A 1119 34.75 -56.11 -8.30
CA GLU A 1119 33.38 -56.42 -7.86
C GLU A 1119 32.33 -55.42 -8.38
N ALA A 1120 32.69 -54.13 -8.49
CA ALA A 1120 31.80 -53.10 -9.03
C ALA A 1120 31.62 -53.21 -10.55
N ALA A 1121 32.68 -53.53 -11.30
CA ALA A 1121 32.63 -53.78 -12.75
C ALA A 1121 31.72 -54.97 -13.10
N GLN A 1122 31.64 -55.98 -12.23
CA GLN A 1122 30.72 -57.13 -12.40
C GLN A 1122 29.25 -56.75 -12.20
N ARG A 1123 28.92 -55.72 -11.41
CA ARG A 1123 27.53 -55.24 -11.21
C ARG A 1123 27.01 -54.33 -12.35
N GLY A 1124 27.91 -53.63 -13.06
CA GLY A 1124 27.56 -52.61 -14.07
C GLY A 1124 27.37 -53.11 -15.52
N GLY A 1125 27.54 -54.41 -15.76
CA GLY A 1125 27.40 -55.02 -17.09
C GLY A 1125 28.69 -55.65 -17.61
N GLY A 1126 29.10 -56.77 -17.01
CA GLY A 1126 29.85 -57.85 -17.66
C GLY A 1126 31.13 -57.48 -18.40
N VAL A 1127 32.00 -56.65 -17.83
CA VAL A 1127 33.39 -56.49 -18.33
C VAL A 1127 34.33 -57.07 -17.28
N SER A 1128 34.96 -58.21 -17.57
CA SER A 1128 36.09 -58.72 -16.79
C SER A 1128 37.38 -58.07 -17.28
N PHE A 1129 38.23 -57.61 -16.36
CA PHE A 1129 39.56 -57.09 -16.68
C PHE A 1129 40.58 -58.21 -16.99
N SER A 1130 40.19 -59.49 -16.91
CA SER A 1130 41.07 -60.66 -16.97
C SER A 1130 40.78 -61.64 -18.14
N GLY A 1131 39.95 -61.26 -19.12
CA GLY A 1131 39.37 -62.22 -20.09
C GLY A 1131 39.96 -62.32 -21.50
N ASP A 1132 40.27 -61.22 -22.18
CA ASP A 1132 40.41 -61.24 -23.66
C ASP A 1132 41.75 -60.68 -24.18
N ILE A 1133 42.87 -61.21 -23.69
CA ILE A 1133 44.20 -61.01 -24.30
C ILE A 1133 44.92 -62.35 -24.47
N GLN A 1134 44.39 -63.23 -25.32
CA GLN A 1134 45.14 -64.43 -25.75
C GLN A 1134 45.16 -64.68 -27.26
N ASN A 1135 44.63 -63.79 -28.11
CA ASN A 1135 44.75 -63.97 -29.56
C ASN A 1135 45.02 -62.65 -30.28
N LEU A 1136 46.30 -62.35 -30.53
CA LEU A 1136 46.84 -61.73 -31.77
C LEU A 1136 48.38 -61.66 -31.69
N PRO A 1137 49.11 -61.79 -32.82
CA PRO A 1137 50.53 -62.12 -32.83
C PRO A 1137 51.47 -60.89 -32.87
N GLY A 1138 52.68 -61.05 -32.30
CA GLY A 1138 53.91 -60.42 -32.80
C GLY A 1138 54.32 -59.08 -32.19
N HIS A 1139 55.34 -59.13 -31.32
CA HIS A 1139 56.18 -58.01 -30.87
C HIS A 1139 56.79 -57.15 -31.99
N VAL A 1140 56.82 -55.81 -31.82
CA VAL A 1140 58.00 -54.93 -32.04
C VAL A 1140 57.90 -53.71 -31.07
N PRO A 1141 58.99 -53.28 -30.39
CA PRO A 1141 58.95 -52.27 -29.32
C PRO A 1141 59.24 -50.86 -29.83
N VAL A 1142 58.70 -49.80 -29.22
CA VAL A 1142 59.22 -48.43 -29.40
C VAL A 1142 59.13 -47.62 -28.09
N GLN A 1143 60.28 -47.07 -27.70
CA GLN A 1143 60.49 -46.03 -26.67
C GLN A 1143 60.65 -44.65 -27.37
N PRO A 1144 60.72 -43.52 -26.64
CA PRO A 1144 60.11 -42.24 -27.00
C PRO A 1144 60.98 -41.38 -27.93
N ALA A 1145 60.38 -40.55 -28.76
CA ALA A 1145 60.97 -39.27 -29.17
C ALA A 1145 59.97 -38.36 -29.89
N LEU A 1146 60.01 -37.09 -29.49
CA LEU A 1146 59.64 -35.93 -30.26
C LEU A 1146 60.25 -35.99 -31.67
N THR A 1147 59.58 -35.37 -32.64
CA THR A 1147 59.94 -35.17 -34.07
C THR A 1147 59.58 -36.34 -35.02
N GLY A 1148 58.57 -36.12 -35.88
CA GLY A 1148 58.36 -36.92 -37.09
C GLY A 1148 56.91 -37.15 -37.51
N GLY A 1149 56.50 -36.46 -38.58
CA GLY A 1149 55.37 -36.69 -39.49
C GLY A 1149 54.28 -37.73 -39.14
N TRP A 1150 53.04 -37.25 -39.03
CA TRP A 1150 51.83 -38.06 -38.99
C TRP A 1150 51.56 -38.77 -40.32
N THR A 1151 52.01 -40.02 -40.45
CA THR A 1151 51.43 -40.97 -41.41
C THR A 1151 51.29 -42.32 -40.72
N GLY A 1152 50.13 -42.57 -40.11
CA GLY A 1152 49.77 -43.91 -39.62
C GLY A 1152 48.96 -43.95 -38.33
N TRP A 1153 47.78 -43.33 -38.30
CA TRP A 1153 46.78 -43.58 -37.24
C TRP A 1153 45.42 -43.85 -37.89
N SER A 1154 44.99 -45.12 -37.90
CA SER A 1154 43.63 -45.49 -38.27
C SER A 1154 42.74 -45.49 -37.02
N TRP A 1155 42.04 -44.37 -36.77
CA TRP A 1155 40.96 -44.32 -35.78
C TRP A 1155 39.66 -44.80 -36.43
N THR A 1156 39.28 -46.05 -36.18
CA THR A 1156 37.94 -46.58 -36.52
C THR A 1156 36.90 -46.02 -35.54
N PRO A 1157 35.84 -45.34 -36.02
CA PRO A 1157 34.74 -44.90 -35.17
C PRO A 1157 33.67 -45.99 -35.12
N GLU A 1158 33.45 -46.61 -33.96
CA GLU A 1158 32.16 -47.27 -33.68
C GLU A 1158 31.20 -46.21 -33.13
N VAL A 1159 30.27 -45.78 -33.97
CA VAL A 1159 29.10 -44.99 -33.59
C VAL A 1159 27.89 -45.92 -33.60
N PRO A 1160 27.14 -46.05 -32.50
CA PRO A 1160 25.73 -46.34 -32.57
C PRO A 1160 24.98 -45.00 -32.61
N SER A 1161 24.32 -44.74 -33.74
CA SER A 1161 23.30 -43.73 -33.90
C SER A 1161 22.09 -44.07 -33.03
N ASN A 1162 21.86 -43.34 -31.93
CA ASN A 1162 20.56 -42.87 -31.43
C ASN A 1162 20.63 -42.43 -29.96
N SER A 1163 19.90 -41.35 -29.65
CA SER A 1163 19.72 -40.67 -28.35
C SER A 1163 20.99 -39.93 -27.87
N ILE A 1164 21.00 -38.61 -27.70
CA ILE A 1164 20.05 -37.74 -27.01
C ILE A 1164 20.07 -36.36 -27.70
N LEU A 1165 18.89 -35.86 -28.05
CA LEU A 1165 18.54 -34.44 -28.04
C LEU A 1165 18.30 -34.04 -26.58
#